data_AF-A0A239V6A4-F1
#
_entry.id   AF-A0A239V6A4-F1
#
_cell.length_a   1.000
_cell.length_b   1.000
_cell.length_c   1.000
_cell.angle_alpha   90.00
_cell.angle_beta   90.00
_cell.angle_gamma   90.00
#
_symmetry.space_group_name_H-M   'P 1'
#
loop_
_entity.id
_entity.type
_entity.pdbx_description
1 polymer ?
#
loop_
_entity_poly.entity_id
_entity_poly.type
_entity_poly.pdbx_seq_one_letter_code
_entity_poly.pdbx_strand_id
1 'polypeptide(L)'
;MTRDQLPFVAELLDIAPGEENWRHAADSALGGFATTLLIPRDQRAHFNRAIDGITTPRRIQFRSVDPDLPTTRNPHPNSLASKLITKPGHPYAGWLSQRIDDTYTHICVETADELTDDNTPRITRAGQERHGDRGAIGGNRMPIIGFLNEARLTVLREQLATATNNADIARAAHAEADRALENFRTQRRQHKALLDLTWEDLDPTPTQQRLDDLTERITTIENGSTSLTEIDQRYRDCLNAADAAKKEAGSLAAQRRTIENDIENISELKDRWLTATEKQERAGQTLTDEQRNYLDELLAADGPNARERDQFENATNRIRRTLTEARTRAEEEAERARADLLRIFSDYLSKWPNNNLAPELEAYPDFLDILHRLDAHGVEERRRAWAAQIMQWIGEHIYAMIREFQIASDAIEERLTPIQTVLDTLPFSIRANRLRIRANYAPASEVPRFQKQLRVLAENMTATTETLDDEALVTFAEAQFARATHLLAQVREKTPAGADNRVRDQLLDVRTHHIFSADEVDAEGNVVMNYNNIAGKSGGESQELIAFITGAALRYQLGDDNRARPVFAPVILDEAFIKADSMTSHRGAEAWPRLGFQPIVVAPEGSFNALEPHFDQLVAVTKDPEGHSSIHMLTDAERAHVREGE
;
A
#
# COMPACT_ATOMS: atom_id res chain seq x y z
N MET A 1 -9.95 -7.57 -7.08
CA MET A 1 -10.60 -6.32 -7.52
C MET A 1 -9.65 -5.60 -8.45
N THR A 2 -10.11 -5.09 -9.59
CA THR A 2 -9.29 -4.27 -10.51
C THR A 2 -9.32 -2.80 -10.10
N ARG A 3 -8.37 -2.00 -10.60
CA ARG A 3 -8.29 -0.55 -10.31
C ARG A 3 -9.60 0.17 -10.64
N ASP A 4 -10.23 -0.18 -11.75
CA ASP A 4 -11.49 0.46 -12.20
C ASP A 4 -12.70 0.15 -11.30
N GLN A 5 -12.60 -0.89 -10.46
CA GLN A 5 -13.62 -1.25 -9.47
C GLN A 5 -13.42 -0.56 -8.10
N LEU A 6 -12.32 0.17 -7.95
CA LEU A 6 -11.94 0.90 -6.74
C LEU A 6 -11.60 2.36 -7.08
N PRO A 7 -12.51 3.13 -7.69
CA PRO A 7 -12.25 4.52 -8.02
C PRO A 7 -12.31 5.40 -6.78
N PHE A 8 -11.50 6.46 -6.77
CA PHE A 8 -11.72 7.58 -5.85
C PHE A 8 -12.88 8.43 -6.34
N VAL A 9 -13.62 9.06 -5.42
CA VAL A 9 -14.72 9.97 -5.74
C VAL A 9 -14.29 11.06 -6.74
N ALA A 10 -13.08 11.62 -6.57
CA ALA A 10 -12.51 12.63 -7.46
C ALA A 10 -12.40 12.20 -8.93
N GLU A 11 -12.20 10.90 -9.21
CA GLU A 11 -12.08 10.36 -10.56
C GLU A 11 -13.45 10.23 -11.27
N LEU A 12 -14.54 10.30 -10.48
CA LEU A 12 -15.91 10.15 -10.94
C LEU A 12 -16.72 11.44 -10.90
N LEU A 13 -16.11 12.54 -10.42
CA LEU A 13 -16.71 13.86 -10.32
C LEU A 13 -15.92 14.88 -11.15
N ASP A 14 -16.66 15.79 -11.77
CA ASP A 14 -16.11 16.96 -12.43
C ASP A 14 -17.05 18.17 -12.28
N ILE A 15 -16.58 19.33 -12.69
CA ILE A 15 -17.39 20.56 -12.79
C ILE A 15 -18.20 20.53 -14.09
N ALA A 16 -19.43 21.05 -14.04
CA ALA A 16 -20.26 21.22 -15.23
C ALA A 16 -19.62 22.22 -16.22
N PRO A 17 -19.70 21.98 -17.54
CA PRO A 17 -19.16 22.91 -18.53
C PRO A 17 -19.72 24.33 -18.34
N GLY A 18 -18.83 25.33 -18.26
CA GLY A 18 -19.19 26.74 -18.03
C GLY A 18 -19.15 27.19 -16.57
N GLU A 19 -19.01 26.26 -15.61
CA GLU A 19 -18.97 26.55 -14.16
C GLU A 19 -17.56 26.46 -13.55
N GLU A 20 -16.52 26.44 -14.39
CA GLU A 20 -15.10 26.26 -14.00
C GLU A 20 -14.61 27.24 -12.92
N ASN A 21 -15.19 28.45 -12.88
CA ASN A 21 -14.88 29.45 -11.86
C ASN A 21 -15.19 28.97 -10.42
N TRP A 22 -15.98 27.91 -10.27
CA TRP A 22 -16.34 27.29 -8.99
C TRP A 22 -15.50 26.06 -8.63
N ARG A 23 -14.55 25.65 -9.49
CA ARG A 23 -13.72 24.47 -9.25
C ARG A 23 -12.99 24.51 -7.92
N HIS A 24 -12.41 25.66 -7.57
CA HIS A 24 -11.71 25.81 -6.29
C HIS A 24 -12.65 25.64 -5.08
N ALA A 25 -13.84 26.24 -5.14
CA ALA A 25 -14.86 26.09 -4.11
C ALA A 25 -15.33 24.63 -3.99
N ALA A 26 -15.53 23.95 -5.12
CA ALA A 26 -15.89 22.54 -5.16
C ALA A 26 -14.80 21.63 -4.58
N ASP A 27 -13.54 21.82 -4.95
CA ASP A 27 -12.40 21.04 -4.42
C ASP A 27 -12.24 21.25 -2.91
N SER A 28 -12.44 22.49 -2.44
CA SER A 28 -12.40 22.83 -1.01
C SER A 28 -13.52 22.12 -0.23
N ALA A 29 -14.75 22.21 -0.73
CA ALA A 29 -15.92 21.63 -0.08
C ALA A 29 -15.93 20.11 -0.10
N LEU A 30 -15.53 19.50 -1.22
CA LEU A 30 -15.42 18.05 -1.32
C LEU A 30 -14.31 17.53 -0.40
N GLY A 31 -13.19 18.24 -0.26
CA GLY A 31 -12.16 17.96 0.73
C GLY A 31 -11.80 16.46 0.83
N GLY A 32 -11.97 15.88 2.03
CA GLY A 32 -11.72 14.45 2.27
C GLY A 32 -12.65 13.50 1.50
N PHE A 33 -13.85 13.94 1.14
CA PHE A 33 -14.79 13.15 0.34
C PHE A 33 -14.26 12.89 -1.07
N ALA A 34 -13.61 13.88 -1.71
CA ALA A 34 -12.98 13.69 -3.02
C ALA A 34 -11.93 12.56 -3.00
N THR A 35 -11.21 12.40 -1.88
CA THR A 35 -10.20 11.35 -1.67
C THR A 35 -10.75 10.06 -1.07
N THR A 36 -12.08 9.91 -0.99
CA THR A 36 -12.70 8.68 -0.50
C THR A 36 -12.75 7.62 -1.60
N LEU A 37 -12.34 6.40 -1.28
CA LEU A 37 -12.39 5.25 -2.17
C LEU A 37 -13.79 4.63 -2.17
N LEU A 38 -14.38 4.39 -3.34
CA LEU A 38 -15.68 3.72 -3.45
C LEU A 38 -15.50 2.22 -3.65
N ILE A 39 -16.29 1.43 -2.94
CA ILE A 39 -16.27 -0.04 -3.04
C ILE A 39 -17.68 -0.58 -3.33
N PRO A 40 -17.82 -1.59 -4.22
CA PRO A 40 -19.09 -2.26 -4.44
C PRO A 40 -19.63 -2.87 -3.15
N ARG A 41 -20.92 -2.70 -2.83
CA ARG A 41 -21.50 -3.24 -1.59
C ARG A 41 -21.40 -4.76 -1.50
N ASP A 42 -21.53 -5.46 -2.62
CA ASP A 42 -21.36 -6.91 -2.75
C ASP A 42 -19.91 -7.36 -2.45
N GLN A 43 -18.92 -6.51 -2.75
CA GLN A 43 -17.50 -6.77 -2.47
C GLN A 43 -17.00 -6.19 -1.14
N ARG A 44 -17.85 -5.46 -0.40
CA ARG A 44 -17.48 -4.74 0.84
C ARG A 44 -16.67 -5.61 1.78
N ALA A 45 -17.19 -6.80 2.02
CA ALA A 45 -16.57 -7.63 3.01
C ALA A 45 -15.20 -8.07 2.49
N HIS A 46 -15.08 -8.57 1.23
CA HIS A 46 -13.81 -8.94 0.56
C HIS A 46 -12.74 -7.86 0.71
N PHE A 47 -13.14 -6.61 0.45
CA PHE A 47 -12.30 -5.45 0.64
C PHE A 47 -11.85 -5.26 2.11
N ASN A 48 -12.76 -5.38 3.09
CA ASN A 48 -12.42 -5.24 4.51
C ASN A 48 -11.34 -6.25 4.97
N ARG A 49 -11.40 -7.52 4.53
CA ARG A 49 -10.34 -8.49 4.84
C ARG A 49 -9.02 -8.18 4.12
N ALA A 50 -9.09 -7.66 2.90
CA ALA A 50 -7.91 -7.37 2.12
C ALA A 50 -7.16 -6.13 2.65
N ILE A 51 -7.88 -5.09 3.10
CA ILE A 51 -7.28 -3.83 3.54
C ILE A 51 -6.64 -3.90 4.93
N ASP A 52 -7.11 -4.79 5.82
CA ASP A 52 -6.54 -5.00 7.16
C ASP A 52 -5.06 -5.41 7.14
N GLY A 53 -4.60 -6.06 6.07
CA GLY A 53 -3.20 -6.44 5.88
C GLY A 53 -2.31 -5.33 5.28
N ILE A 54 -2.85 -4.17 4.94
CA ILE A 54 -2.14 -3.11 4.22
C ILE A 54 -1.83 -1.94 5.17
N THR A 55 -0.54 -1.69 5.41
CA THR A 55 -0.10 -0.50 6.15
C THR A 55 0.15 0.65 5.19
N THR A 56 -0.59 1.74 5.31
CA THR A 56 -0.40 2.94 4.49
C THR A 56 0.08 4.13 5.34
N PRO A 57 1.07 4.93 4.87
CA PRO A 57 1.52 6.13 5.58
C PRO A 57 0.48 7.26 5.56
N ARG A 58 -0.59 7.11 4.78
CA ARG A 58 -1.72 8.03 4.69
C ARG A 58 -3.00 7.32 5.10
N ARG A 59 -3.86 8.03 5.83
CA ARG A 59 -5.21 7.56 6.17
C ARG A 59 -6.08 7.59 4.92
N ILE A 60 -6.53 6.43 4.45
CA ILE A 60 -7.45 6.29 3.32
C ILE A 60 -8.86 6.09 3.88
N GLN A 61 -9.82 6.90 3.41
CA GLN A 61 -11.23 6.71 3.71
C GLN A 61 -11.84 5.88 2.58
N PHE A 62 -12.70 4.92 2.91
CA PHE A 62 -13.42 4.12 1.93
C PHE A 62 -14.90 4.00 2.29
N ARG A 63 -15.75 3.82 1.29
CA ARG A 63 -17.21 3.73 1.48
C ARG A 63 -17.83 2.72 0.53
N SER A 64 -18.66 1.84 1.11
CA SER A 64 -19.44 0.86 0.33
C SER A 64 -20.71 1.47 -0.24
N VAL A 65 -20.92 1.27 -1.53
CA VAL A 65 -22.01 1.88 -2.29
C VAL A 65 -22.76 0.83 -3.12
N ASP A 66 -24.06 1.04 -3.31
CA ASP A 66 -24.87 0.23 -4.19
C ASP A 66 -24.62 0.67 -5.66
N PRO A 67 -24.15 -0.23 -6.54
CA PRO A 67 -24.01 0.09 -7.96
C PRO A 67 -25.38 0.23 -8.65
N ASP A 68 -25.38 0.92 -9.77
CA ASP A 68 -26.49 1.01 -10.73
C ASP A 68 -27.79 1.63 -10.19
N LEU A 69 -27.66 2.54 -9.21
CA LEU A 69 -28.79 3.37 -8.77
C LEU A 69 -29.22 4.35 -9.89
N PRO A 70 -30.53 4.68 -9.97
CA PRO A 70 -31.01 5.65 -10.95
C PRO A 70 -30.45 7.05 -10.69
N THR A 71 -29.95 7.70 -11.75
CA THR A 71 -29.36 9.03 -11.71
C THR A 71 -30.43 10.13 -11.76
N THR A 72 -31.33 10.16 -10.80
CA THR A 72 -32.31 11.26 -10.65
C THR A 72 -31.68 12.40 -9.86
N ARG A 73 -31.64 13.60 -10.44
CA ARG A 73 -31.09 14.81 -9.78
C ARG A 73 -32.14 15.91 -9.73
N ASN A 74 -32.23 16.57 -8.57
CA ASN A 74 -33.06 17.76 -8.40
C ASN A 74 -32.39 18.79 -7.45
N PRO A 75 -31.15 19.22 -7.75
CA PRO A 75 -30.46 20.19 -6.92
C PRO A 75 -31.10 21.57 -7.06
N HIS A 76 -30.98 22.40 -6.02
CA HIS A 76 -31.35 23.80 -6.13
C HIS A 76 -30.48 24.48 -7.22
N PRO A 77 -31.04 25.33 -8.11
CA PRO A 77 -30.33 25.86 -9.28
C PRO A 77 -29.00 26.56 -8.94
N ASN A 78 -28.96 27.28 -7.82
CA ASN A 78 -27.77 28.02 -7.36
C ASN A 78 -26.92 27.25 -6.35
N SER A 79 -27.15 25.95 -6.15
CA SER A 79 -26.35 25.15 -5.22
C SER A 79 -25.03 24.69 -5.82
N LEU A 80 -24.04 24.37 -4.98
CA LEU A 80 -22.80 23.73 -5.41
C LEU A 80 -23.08 22.37 -6.07
N ALA A 81 -24.10 21.65 -5.59
CA ALA A 81 -24.54 20.38 -6.16
C ALA A 81 -24.95 20.47 -7.64
N SER A 82 -25.58 21.57 -8.08
CA SER A 82 -25.99 21.75 -9.48
C SER A 82 -24.80 21.97 -10.43
N LYS A 83 -23.66 22.44 -9.90
CA LYS A 83 -22.43 22.74 -10.64
C LYS A 83 -21.50 21.54 -10.80
N LEU A 84 -21.80 20.41 -10.14
CA LEU A 84 -21.03 19.17 -10.21
C LEU A 84 -21.68 18.18 -11.18
N ILE A 85 -20.89 17.46 -11.95
CA ILE A 85 -21.33 16.36 -12.82
C ILE A 85 -20.66 15.05 -12.42
N THR A 86 -21.38 13.94 -12.59
CA THR A 86 -20.86 12.60 -12.38
C THR A 86 -20.44 11.98 -13.72
N LYS A 87 -19.47 11.07 -13.68
CA LYS A 87 -18.97 10.38 -14.89
C LYS A 87 -20.11 9.60 -15.58
N PRO A 88 -20.46 9.92 -16.85
CA PRO A 88 -21.56 9.26 -17.55
C PRO A 88 -21.33 7.75 -17.67
N GLY A 89 -22.38 6.96 -17.44
CA GLY A 89 -22.35 5.50 -17.59
C GLY A 89 -21.55 4.73 -16.54
N HIS A 90 -21.03 5.39 -15.50
CA HIS A 90 -20.35 4.71 -14.40
C HIS A 90 -21.35 4.09 -13.41
N PRO A 91 -21.15 2.86 -12.91
CA PRO A 91 -22.07 2.19 -11.98
C PRO A 91 -22.39 2.99 -10.70
N TYR A 92 -21.44 3.79 -10.21
CA TYR A 92 -21.63 4.62 -9.01
C TYR A 92 -22.22 6.02 -9.27
N ALA A 93 -22.55 6.36 -10.52
CA ALA A 93 -23.03 7.70 -10.86
C ALA A 93 -24.32 8.07 -10.14
N GLY A 94 -25.30 7.15 -10.05
CA GLY A 94 -26.57 7.43 -9.37
C GLY A 94 -26.42 7.67 -7.86
N TRP A 95 -25.59 6.85 -7.20
CA TRP A 95 -25.28 7.03 -5.78
C TRP A 95 -24.57 8.36 -5.51
N LEU A 96 -23.57 8.70 -6.32
CA LEU A 96 -22.85 9.97 -6.22
C LEU A 96 -23.78 11.16 -6.42
N SER A 97 -24.68 11.07 -7.40
CA SER A 97 -25.65 12.13 -7.68
C SER A 97 -26.61 12.39 -6.52
N GLN A 98 -27.19 11.34 -5.91
CA GLN A 98 -28.01 11.50 -4.71
C GLN A 98 -27.20 12.09 -3.55
N ARG A 99 -26.00 11.55 -3.33
CA ARG A 99 -25.15 12.00 -2.22
C ARG A 99 -24.75 13.46 -2.34
N ILE A 100 -24.49 13.93 -3.56
CA ILE A 100 -24.14 15.32 -3.84
C ILE A 100 -25.32 16.23 -3.56
N ASP A 101 -26.50 15.88 -4.07
CA ASP A 101 -27.71 16.68 -3.89
C ASP A 101 -28.10 16.78 -2.40
N ASP A 102 -27.87 15.73 -1.60
CA ASP A 102 -28.16 15.72 -0.16
C ASP A 102 -27.14 16.50 0.68
N THR A 103 -25.85 16.41 0.32
CA THR A 103 -24.74 16.86 1.20
C THR A 103 -24.17 18.23 0.81
N TYR A 104 -24.14 18.55 -0.49
CA TYR A 104 -23.51 19.76 -1.02
C TYR A 104 -24.55 20.78 -1.47
N THR A 105 -25.55 21.02 -0.61
CA THR A 105 -26.67 21.95 -0.84
C THR A 105 -26.28 23.44 -0.74
N HIS A 106 -25.00 23.74 -0.50
CA HIS A 106 -24.47 25.09 -0.34
C HIS A 106 -24.88 26.02 -1.49
N ILE A 107 -25.51 27.15 -1.19
CA ILE A 107 -25.80 28.17 -2.18
C ILE A 107 -24.51 28.90 -2.55
N CYS A 108 -24.21 28.93 -3.84
CA CYS A 108 -23.05 29.61 -4.41
C CYS A 108 -23.29 31.13 -4.40
N VAL A 109 -22.45 31.87 -3.67
CA VAL A 109 -22.52 33.33 -3.52
C VAL A 109 -21.24 34.00 -4.03
N GLU A 110 -21.38 35.16 -4.66
CA GLU A 110 -20.25 35.81 -5.34
C GLU A 110 -19.31 36.52 -4.37
N THR A 111 -19.87 37.10 -3.30
CA THR A 111 -19.14 37.91 -2.33
C THR A 111 -19.27 37.40 -0.90
N ALA A 112 -18.32 37.76 -0.03
CA ALA A 112 -18.38 37.39 1.38
C ALA A 112 -19.54 38.07 2.14
N ASP A 113 -20.05 39.19 1.61
CA ASP A 113 -21.17 39.95 2.21
C ASP A 113 -22.50 39.18 2.11
N GLU A 114 -22.60 38.21 1.20
CA GLU A 114 -23.77 37.36 1.00
C GLU A 114 -23.78 36.11 1.91
N LEU A 115 -22.78 35.96 2.79
CA LEU A 115 -22.71 34.90 3.80
C LEU A 115 -23.53 35.29 5.05
N THR A 116 -24.83 35.03 4.99
CA THR A 116 -25.80 35.36 6.05
C THR A 116 -25.87 34.32 7.18
N ASP A 117 -26.43 34.73 8.32
CA ASP A 117 -26.67 33.88 9.52
C ASP A 117 -27.97 33.05 9.43
N ASP A 118 -28.66 33.08 8.29
CA ASP A 118 -29.71 32.11 8.05
C ASP A 118 -29.07 30.71 8.05
N ASN A 119 -29.72 29.72 8.64
CA ASN A 119 -29.17 28.36 8.78
C ASN A 119 -29.10 27.60 7.42
N THR A 120 -28.95 28.35 6.33
CA THR A 120 -28.77 27.90 4.95
C THR A 120 -27.27 27.83 4.65
N PRO A 121 -26.73 26.69 4.21
CA PRO A 121 -25.32 26.59 3.86
C PRO A 121 -25.00 27.46 2.63
N ARG A 122 -23.89 28.20 2.67
CA ARG A 122 -23.42 29.08 1.58
C ARG A 122 -21.93 28.92 1.34
N ILE A 123 -21.49 29.11 0.10
CA ILE A 123 -20.08 29.01 -0.29
C ILE A 123 -19.68 30.10 -1.29
N THR A 124 -18.52 30.73 -1.08
CA THR A 124 -17.93 31.69 -2.03
C THR A 124 -17.03 31.01 -3.06
N ARG A 125 -16.71 31.69 -4.17
CA ARG A 125 -15.73 31.20 -5.16
C ARG A 125 -14.34 30.91 -4.57
N ALA A 126 -13.98 31.62 -3.50
CA ALA A 126 -12.72 31.40 -2.78
C ALA A 126 -12.75 30.15 -1.86
N GLY A 127 -13.86 29.42 -1.81
CA GLY A 127 -14.04 28.25 -0.96
C GLY A 127 -14.32 28.58 0.51
N GLN A 128 -14.84 29.79 0.80
CA GLN A 128 -15.30 30.13 2.14
C GLN A 128 -16.72 29.60 2.34
N GLU A 129 -16.89 28.69 3.28
CA GLU A 129 -18.17 28.09 3.66
C GLU A 129 -18.73 28.74 4.92
N ARG A 130 -20.06 28.90 4.97
CA ARG A 130 -20.81 29.32 6.17
C ARG A 130 -22.11 28.54 6.29
N HIS A 131 -22.42 28.10 7.50
CA HIS A 131 -23.67 27.46 7.86
C HIS A 131 -24.04 27.87 9.29
N GLY A 132 -24.92 28.88 9.42
CA GLY A 132 -25.23 29.52 10.69
C GLY A 132 -23.97 30.15 11.31
N ASP A 133 -23.64 29.72 12.54
CA ASP A 133 -22.48 30.18 13.31
C ASP A 133 -21.15 29.49 12.94
N ARG A 134 -21.18 28.47 12.08
CA ARG A 134 -19.99 27.71 11.66
C ARG A 134 -19.49 28.19 10.31
N GLY A 135 -18.18 28.30 10.16
CA GLY A 135 -17.55 28.59 8.88
C GLY A 135 -16.21 27.88 8.70
N ALA A 136 -15.82 27.71 7.45
CA ALA A 136 -14.56 27.10 7.06
C ALA A 136 -13.97 27.83 5.85
N ILE A 137 -12.65 27.96 5.81
CA ILE A 137 -11.92 28.51 4.66
C ILE A 137 -10.53 27.88 4.62
N GLY A 138 -10.07 27.55 3.42
CA GLY A 138 -8.77 26.92 3.21
C GLY A 138 -8.92 25.46 2.79
N GLY A 139 -7.88 24.97 2.11
CA GLY A 139 -7.91 23.70 1.41
C GLY A 139 -6.79 23.65 0.38
N ASN A 140 -6.62 22.48 -0.25
CA ASN A 140 -5.62 22.33 -1.30
C ASN A 140 -5.98 23.24 -2.49
N ARG A 141 -5.06 24.12 -2.91
CA ARG A 141 -5.24 24.95 -4.11
C ARG A 141 -5.08 24.17 -5.42
N MET A 142 -4.63 22.93 -5.33
CA MET A 142 -4.50 22.06 -6.50
C MET A 142 -5.86 21.46 -6.85
N PRO A 143 -6.22 21.41 -8.15
CA PRO A 143 -7.41 20.69 -8.61
C PRO A 143 -7.39 19.23 -8.15
N ILE A 144 -8.44 18.77 -7.48
CA ILE A 144 -8.56 17.39 -7.00
C ILE A 144 -9.55 16.63 -7.89
N ILE A 145 -10.70 17.22 -8.22
CA ILE A 145 -11.72 16.61 -9.07
C ILE A 145 -11.43 16.76 -10.56
N GLY A 146 -11.79 15.74 -11.34
CA GLY A 146 -11.71 15.76 -12.80
C GLY A 146 -11.70 14.35 -13.41
N PHE A 147 -12.42 14.16 -14.53
CA PHE A 147 -12.40 12.87 -15.24
C PHE A 147 -11.03 12.54 -15.84
N LEU A 148 -10.22 13.57 -16.09
CA LEU A 148 -8.84 13.49 -16.56
C LEU A 148 -7.95 14.37 -15.68
N ASN A 149 -6.75 13.88 -15.37
CA ASN A 149 -5.77 14.58 -14.54
C ASN A 149 -5.07 15.77 -15.25
N GLU A 150 -5.58 16.22 -16.41
CA GLU A 150 -4.92 17.21 -17.27
C GLU A 150 -4.76 18.56 -16.60
N ALA A 151 -5.80 19.08 -15.94
CA ALA A 151 -5.75 20.35 -15.23
C ALA A 151 -4.67 20.35 -14.13
N ARG A 152 -4.59 19.25 -13.36
CA ARG A 152 -3.56 19.08 -12.33
C ARG A 152 -2.16 18.96 -12.92
N LEU A 153 -2.00 18.25 -14.04
CA LEU A 153 -0.73 18.14 -14.75
C LEU A 153 -0.27 19.49 -15.32
N THR A 154 -1.19 20.32 -15.81
CA THR A 154 -0.87 21.66 -16.32
C THR A 154 -0.33 22.56 -15.20
N VAL A 155 -0.98 22.61 -14.05
CA VAL A 155 -0.50 23.39 -12.89
C VAL A 155 0.88 22.90 -12.42
N LEU A 156 1.11 21.58 -12.38
CA LEU A 156 2.42 21.02 -12.03
C LEU A 156 3.50 21.36 -13.06
N ARG A 157 3.17 21.36 -14.35
CA ARG A 157 4.10 21.77 -15.43
C ARG A 157 4.46 23.25 -15.34
N GLU A 158 3.50 24.12 -15.04
CA GLU A 158 3.75 25.55 -14.83
C GLU A 158 4.65 25.81 -13.63
N GLN A 159 4.39 25.11 -12.51
CA GLN A 159 5.24 25.19 -11.32
C GLN A 159 6.67 24.71 -11.61
N LEU A 160 6.80 23.60 -12.35
CA LEU A 160 8.11 23.08 -12.77
C LEU A 160 8.82 24.09 -13.68
N ALA A 161 8.13 24.70 -14.63
CA ALA A 161 8.70 25.71 -15.51
C ALA A 161 9.18 26.94 -14.73
N THR A 162 8.38 27.43 -13.78
CA THR A 162 8.75 28.56 -12.92
C THR A 162 9.94 28.23 -12.04
N ALA A 163 9.95 27.05 -11.41
CA ALA A 163 11.07 26.61 -10.58
C ALA A 163 12.36 26.45 -11.39
N THR A 164 12.27 25.90 -12.61
CA THR A 164 13.42 25.73 -13.52
C THR A 164 13.96 27.08 -13.96
N ASN A 165 13.09 28.01 -14.38
CA ASN A 165 13.49 29.36 -14.75
C ASN A 165 14.18 30.11 -13.60
N ASN A 166 13.66 29.99 -12.38
CA ASN A 166 14.29 30.59 -11.20
C ASN A 166 15.68 29.99 -10.92
N ALA A 167 15.84 28.68 -11.11
CA ALA A 167 17.14 28.02 -10.96
C ALA A 167 18.15 28.49 -12.02
N ASP A 168 17.70 28.66 -13.27
CA ASP A 168 18.57 29.13 -14.36
C ASP A 168 18.98 30.59 -14.17
N ILE A 169 18.07 31.46 -13.72
CA ILE A 169 18.40 32.84 -13.33
C ILE A 169 19.46 32.84 -12.21
N ALA A 170 19.28 32.01 -11.17
CA ALA A 170 20.23 31.92 -10.07
C ALA A 170 21.61 31.42 -10.51
N ARG A 171 21.67 30.42 -11.41
CA ARG A 171 22.93 29.92 -12.00
C ARG A 171 23.63 30.99 -12.83
N ALA A 172 22.89 31.74 -13.64
CA ALA A 172 23.45 32.83 -14.44
C ALA A 172 24.03 33.93 -13.55
N ALA A 173 23.32 34.31 -12.48
CA ALA A 173 23.82 35.28 -11.51
C ALA A 173 25.09 34.80 -10.79
N HIS A 174 25.18 33.52 -10.44
CA HIS A 174 26.39 32.93 -9.85
C HIS A 174 27.57 32.96 -10.81
N ALA A 175 27.38 32.55 -12.07
CA ALA A 175 28.43 32.55 -13.07
C ALA A 175 28.98 33.96 -13.35
N GLU A 176 28.12 34.98 -13.35
CA GLU A 176 28.53 36.37 -13.51
C GLU A 176 29.33 36.87 -12.29
N ALA A 177 28.90 36.52 -11.08
CA ALA A 177 29.65 36.85 -9.86
C ALA A 177 31.05 36.21 -9.83
N ASP A 178 31.18 34.96 -10.27
CA ASP A 178 32.47 34.27 -10.37
C ASP A 178 33.42 34.94 -11.37
N ARG A 179 32.91 35.35 -12.55
CA ARG A 179 33.69 36.09 -13.55
C ARG A 179 34.16 37.43 -13.03
N ALA A 180 33.28 38.18 -12.34
CA ALA A 180 33.65 39.44 -11.73
C ALA A 180 34.77 39.25 -10.69
N LEU A 181 34.68 38.20 -9.87
CA LEU A 181 35.71 37.87 -8.87
C LEU A 181 37.07 37.57 -9.52
N GLU A 182 37.11 36.81 -10.62
CA GLU A 182 38.36 36.48 -11.30
C GLU A 182 38.99 37.69 -12.01
N ASN A 183 38.15 38.59 -12.55
CA ASN A 183 38.61 39.87 -13.08
C ASN A 183 39.27 40.72 -12.00
N PHE A 184 38.64 40.84 -10.82
CA PHE A 184 39.23 41.58 -9.70
C PHE A 184 40.54 40.95 -9.21
N ARG A 185 40.64 39.62 -9.17
CA ARG A 185 41.89 38.92 -8.83
C ARG A 185 43.00 39.21 -9.83
N THR A 186 42.65 39.26 -11.12
CA THR A 186 43.61 39.56 -12.20
C THR A 186 44.08 41.01 -12.14
N GLN A 187 43.16 41.97 -11.97
CA GLN A 187 43.52 43.38 -11.76
C GLN A 187 44.43 43.55 -10.54
N ARG A 188 44.12 42.87 -9.43
CA ARG A 188 44.98 42.90 -8.24
C ARG A 188 46.39 42.38 -8.53
N ARG A 189 46.54 41.32 -9.31
CA ARG A 189 47.86 40.80 -9.72
C ARG A 189 48.63 41.81 -10.59
N GLN A 190 47.94 42.44 -11.55
CA GLN A 190 48.54 43.45 -12.43
C GLN A 190 49.00 44.69 -11.65
N HIS A 191 48.16 45.21 -10.75
CA HIS A 191 48.53 46.33 -9.90
C HIS A 191 49.69 46.00 -8.96
N LYS A 192 49.75 44.78 -8.44
CA LYS A 192 50.89 44.33 -7.64
C LYS A 192 52.19 44.31 -8.47
N ALA A 193 52.14 43.78 -9.69
CA ALA A 193 53.31 43.77 -10.58
C ALA A 193 53.80 45.19 -10.94
N LEU A 194 52.87 46.16 -11.06
CA LEU A 194 53.24 47.57 -11.26
C LEU A 194 53.88 48.22 -10.01
N LEU A 195 53.45 47.83 -8.82
CA LEU A 195 54.07 48.30 -7.57
C LEU A 195 55.48 47.74 -7.35
N ASP A 196 55.78 46.57 -7.94
CA ASP A 196 57.07 45.90 -7.82
C ASP A 196 58.13 46.39 -8.84
N LEU A 197 57.75 47.20 -9.84
CA LEU A 197 58.68 47.76 -10.85
C LEU A 197 59.51 48.92 -10.31
N THR A 198 60.80 48.96 -10.64
CA THR A 198 61.69 50.08 -10.33
C THR A 198 62.01 50.91 -11.57
N TRP A 199 62.46 52.17 -11.40
CA TRP A 199 62.82 53.04 -12.53
C TRP A 199 64.03 52.52 -13.33
N GLU A 200 64.93 51.78 -12.67
CA GLU A 200 66.10 51.17 -13.31
C GLU A 200 65.71 50.09 -14.33
N ASP A 201 64.55 49.44 -14.15
CA ASP A 201 64.02 48.44 -15.09
C ASP A 201 63.45 49.07 -16.38
N LEU A 202 63.26 50.40 -16.41
CA LEU A 202 62.53 51.12 -17.46
C LEU A 202 63.40 52.13 -18.24
N ASP A 203 64.64 52.40 -17.85
CA ASP A 203 65.49 53.42 -18.49
C ASP A 203 66.43 52.83 -19.57
N PRO A 204 66.13 53.00 -20.89
CA PRO A 204 66.98 52.51 -21.98
C PRO A 204 68.14 53.46 -22.33
N THR A 205 68.19 54.66 -21.76
CA THR A 205 69.12 55.74 -22.13
C THR A 205 70.60 55.33 -22.05
N PRO A 206 71.07 54.61 -21.01
CA PRO A 206 72.47 54.21 -20.90
C PRO A 206 72.90 53.22 -21.99
N THR A 207 71.97 52.37 -22.43
CA THR A 207 72.22 51.33 -23.44
C THR A 207 72.30 51.93 -24.83
N GLN A 208 71.45 52.91 -25.15
CA GLN A 208 71.40 53.55 -26.46
C GLN A 208 72.65 54.41 -26.73
N GLN A 209 73.10 55.18 -25.74
CA GLN A 209 74.30 56.02 -25.87
C GLN A 209 75.56 55.22 -26.21
N ARG A 210 75.62 53.96 -25.78
CA ARG A 210 76.75 53.07 -26.05
C ARG A 210 76.75 52.50 -27.46
N LEU A 211 75.59 52.39 -28.08
CA LEU A 211 75.43 51.92 -29.45
C LEU A 211 75.91 52.97 -30.47
N ASP A 212 75.56 54.23 -30.20
CA ASP A 212 75.81 55.33 -31.13
C ASP A 212 77.32 55.66 -31.24
N ASP A 213 78.05 55.69 -30.11
CA ASP A 213 79.52 55.94 -30.08
C ASP A 213 80.32 54.89 -30.88
N LEU A 214 79.88 53.63 -30.88
CA LEU A 214 80.56 52.56 -31.59
C LEU A 214 80.39 52.66 -33.12
N THR A 215 79.25 53.17 -33.57
CA THR A 215 78.90 53.22 -34.99
C THR A 215 79.65 54.34 -35.72
N GLU A 216 79.83 55.48 -35.08
CA GLU A 216 80.52 56.65 -35.64
C GLU A 216 82.03 56.41 -35.85
N ARG A 217 82.63 55.59 -34.98
CA ARG A 217 84.05 55.22 -35.09
C ARG A 217 84.36 54.36 -36.32
N ILE A 218 83.43 53.52 -36.75
CA ILE A 218 83.61 52.60 -37.87
C ILE A 218 83.65 53.36 -39.19
N THR A 219 82.70 54.27 -39.40
CA THR A 219 82.53 54.99 -40.68
C THR A 219 83.65 55.97 -41.00
N THR A 220 84.33 56.48 -39.97
CA THR A 220 85.45 57.44 -40.12
C THR A 220 86.72 56.75 -40.65
N ILE A 221 86.91 55.46 -40.37
CA ILE A 221 88.12 54.72 -40.72
C ILE A 221 88.11 54.26 -42.17
N GLU A 222 86.93 54.00 -42.75
CA GLU A 222 86.80 53.38 -44.08
C GLU A 222 87.03 54.35 -45.25
N ASN A 223 86.83 55.65 -45.06
CA ASN A 223 86.85 56.63 -46.16
C ASN A 223 88.22 57.32 -46.41
N GLY A 224 89.26 57.01 -45.63
CA GLY A 224 90.45 57.86 -45.50
C GLY A 224 91.71 57.51 -46.32
N SER A 225 91.77 56.43 -47.12
CA SER A 225 93.06 56.01 -47.70
C SER A 225 92.95 55.34 -49.07
N THR A 226 93.67 55.87 -50.08
CA THR A 226 93.82 55.28 -51.43
C THR A 226 94.70 54.02 -51.44
N SER A 227 95.32 53.66 -50.30
CA SER A 227 95.88 52.32 -50.10
C SER A 227 94.79 51.26 -49.90
N LEU A 228 93.55 51.64 -49.56
CA LEU A 228 92.44 50.70 -49.40
C LEU A 228 91.99 50.08 -50.72
N THR A 229 92.19 50.68 -51.89
CA THR A 229 91.72 50.11 -53.17
C THR A 229 92.65 49.03 -53.73
N GLU A 230 93.97 49.15 -53.58
CA GLU A 230 94.90 48.04 -53.88
C GLU A 230 94.80 46.93 -52.83
N ILE A 231 94.57 47.30 -51.57
CA ILE A 231 94.17 46.36 -50.53
C ILE A 231 92.80 45.76 -50.88
N ASP A 232 91.85 46.50 -51.49
CA ASP A 232 90.52 46.01 -51.91
C ASP A 232 90.64 44.96 -53.03
N GLN A 233 91.60 45.12 -53.95
CA GLN A 233 91.84 44.14 -55.00
C GLN A 233 92.47 42.85 -54.43
N ARG A 234 93.47 42.97 -53.56
CA ARG A 234 94.02 41.82 -52.80
C ARG A 234 93.00 41.22 -51.83
N TYR A 235 92.12 42.05 -51.31
CA TYR A 235 91.01 41.69 -50.45
C TYR A 235 89.99 40.91 -51.25
N ARG A 236 89.64 41.29 -52.48
CA ARG A 236 88.74 40.54 -53.40
C ARG A 236 89.31 39.19 -53.80
N ASP A 237 90.61 39.09 -54.08
CA ASP A 237 91.25 37.80 -54.36
C ASP A 237 91.30 36.92 -53.10
N CYS A 238 91.64 37.52 -51.95
CA CYS A 238 91.44 36.88 -50.65
C CYS A 238 89.97 36.57 -50.38
N LEU A 239 89.01 37.34 -50.87
CA LEU A 239 87.57 37.17 -50.65
C LEU A 239 87.06 36.00 -51.46
N ASN A 240 87.55 35.83 -52.69
CA ASN A 240 87.22 34.69 -53.54
C ASN A 240 87.83 33.40 -53.00
N ALA A 241 89.09 33.44 -52.55
CA ALA A 241 89.72 32.33 -51.85
C ALA A 241 89.02 32.03 -50.50
N ALA A 242 88.63 33.08 -49.77
CA ALA A 242 87.86 32.97 -48.54
C ALA A 242 86.44 32.47 -48.81
N ASP A 243 85.81 32.80 -49.93
CA ASP A 243 84.46 32.34 -50.30
C ASP A 243 84.48 30.88 -50.74
N ALA A 244 85.53 30.45 -51.45
CA ALA A 244 85.75 29.03 -51.73
C ALA A 244 85.98 28.25 -50.43
N ALA A 245 86.86 28.75 -49.56
CA ALA A 245 87.09 28.17 -48.24
C ALA A 245 85.85 28.26 -47.33
N LYS A 246 84.99 29.27 -47.49
CA LYS A 246 83.73 29.44 -46.74
C LYS A 246 82.62 28.54 -47.26
N LYS A 247 82.61 28.22 -48.56
CA LYS A 247 81.72 27.20 -49.13
C LYS A 247 82.12 25.80 -48.66
N GLU A 248 83.41 25.51 -48.64
CA GLU A 248 83.93 24.24 -48.11
C GLU A 248 83.76 24.14 -46.58
N ALA A 249 84.05 25.22 -45.85
CA ALA A 249 83.74 25.31 -44.42
C ALA A 249 82.22 25.27 -44.18
N GLY A 250 81.41 25.77 -45.10
CA GLY A 250 79.95 25.72 -45.04
C GLY A 250 79.40 24.32 -45.26
N SER A 251 79.95 23.55 -46.20
CA SER A 251 79.57 22.15 -46.42
C SER A 251 80.04 21.26 -45.26
N LEU A 252 81.26 21.48 -44.76
CA LEU A 252 81.77 20.82 -43.56
C LEU A 252 80.99 21.23 -42.31
N ALA A 253 80.58 22.48 -42.17
CA ALA A 253 79.74 22.94 -41.06
C ALA A 253 78.31 22.41 -41.16
N ALA A 254 77.78 22.20 -42.38
CA ALA A 254 76.50 21.55 -42.59
C ALA A 254 76.58 20.06 -42.20
N GLN A 255 77.63 19.35 -42.63
CA GLN A 255 77.88 17.97 -42.19
C GLN A 255 78.09 17.89 -40.68
N ARG A 256 78.85 18.83 -40.11
CA ARG A 256 79.06 18.93 -38.67
C ARG A 256 77.75 19.19 -37.94
N ARG A 257 76.88 20.08 -38.45
CA ARG A 257 75.53 20.29 -37.91
C ARG A 257 74.65 19.06 -37.98
N THR A 258 74.68 18.31 -39.09
CA THR A 258 73.93 17.06 -39.18
C THR A 258 74.42 16.07 -38.12
N ILE A 259 75.73 15.93 -37.97
CA ILE A 259 76.33 15.06 -36.95
C ILE A 259 76.04 15.59 -35.53
N GLU A 260 76.11 16.91 -35.30
CA GLU A 260 75.78 17.55 -34.02
C GLU A 260 74.31 17.32 -33.67
N ASN A 261 73.39 17.49 -34.63
CA ASN A 261 71.97 17.19 -34.46
C ASN A 261 71.73 15.70 -34.19
N ASP A 262 72.45 14.81 -34.86
CA ASP A 262 72.36 13.36 -34.60
C ASP A 262 72.88 13.01 -33.20
N ILE A 263 73.98 13.64 -32.78
CA ILE A 263 74.53 13.51 -31.42
C ILE A 263 73.54 14.07 -30.40
N GLU A 264 72.93 15.23 -30.66
CA GLU A 264 71.94 15.87 -29.79
C GLU A 264 70.72 14.97 -29.64
N ASN A 265 70.14 14.48 -30.75
CA ASN A 265 69.03 13.53 -30.75
C ASN A 265 69.36 12.24 -29.98
N ILE A 266 70.57 11.70 -30.15
CA ILE A 266 71.04 10.52 -29.40
C ILE A 266 71.21 10.85 -27.92
N SER A 267 71.71 12.04 -27.58
CA SER A 267 71.88 12.49 -26.20
C SER A 267 70.53 12.70 -25.51
N GLU A 268 69.55 13.30 -26.20
CA GLU A 268 68.19 13.49 -25.70
C GLU A 268 67.47 12.17 -25.50
N LEU A 269 67.65 11.22 -26.44
CA LEU A 269 67.17 9.85 -26.27
C LEU A 269 67.80 9.21 -25.04
N LYS A 270 69.13 9.27 -24.91
CA LYS A 270 69.83 8.72 -23.76
C LYS A 270 69.36 9.36 -22.45
N ASP A 271 69.23 10.68 -22.39
CA ASP A 271 68.83 11.41 -21.19
C ASP A 271 67.38 11.11 -20.79
N ARG A 272 66.47 11.00 -21.78
CA ARG A 272 65.10 10.54 -21.53
C ARG A 272 65.07 9.14 -20.93
N TRP A 273 65.86 8.23 -21.48
CA TRP A 273 65.98 6.87 -20.96
C TRP A 273 66.58 6.84 -19.56
N LEU A 274 67.70 7.53 -19.34
CA LEU A 274 68.37 7.60 -18.04
C LEU A 274 67.43 8.18 -16.97
N THR A 275 66.72 9.27 -17.30
CA THR A 275 65.76 9.89 -16.40
C THR A 275 64.60 8.95 -16.08
N ALA A 276 64.09 8.21 -17.08
CA ALA A 276 63.04 7.22 -16.86
C ALA A 276 63.53 6.07 -15.97
N THR A 277 64.73 5.53 -16.23
CA THR A 277 65.33 4.45 -15.43
C THR A 277 65.60 4.90 -14.00
N GLU A 278 66.23 6.06 -13.79
CA GLU A 278 66.48 6.64 -12.46
C GLU A 278 65.18 6.88 -11.68
N LYS A 279 64.12 7.35 -12.35
CA LYS A 279 62.81 7.54 -11.73
C LYS A 279 62.22 6.20 -11.29
N GLN A 280 62.39 5.15 -12.09
CA GLN A 280 61.92 3.80 -11.77
C GLN A 280 62.70 3.18 -10.61
N GLU A 281 64.04 3.34 -10.61
CA GLU A 281 64.93 2.90 -9.53
C GLU A 281 64.63 3.62 -8.22
N ARG A 282 64.45 4.95 -8.24
CA ARG A 282 64.03 5.73 -7.06
C ARG A 282 62.65 5.34 -6.54
N ALA A 283 61.74 4.94 -7.44
CA ALA A 283 60.43 4.44 -7.05
C ALA A 283 60.46 3.00 -6.51
N GLY A 284 61.62 2.32 -6.55
CA GLY A 284 61.77 0.93 -6.10
C GLY A 284 60.95 -0.08 -6.91
N GLN A 285 60.47 0.30 -8.10
CA GLN A 285 59.61 -0.54 -8.93
C GLN A 285 60.47 -1.49 -9.74
N THR A 286 60.66 -2.71 -9.22
CA THR A 286 61.26 -3.81 -9.96
C THR A 286 60.16 -4.63 -10.62
N LEU A 287 60.32 -4.92 -11.90
CA LEU A 287 59.44 -5.86 -12.60
C LEU A 287 59.65 -7.25 -12.01
N THR A 288 58.56 -7.94 -11.69
CA THR A 288 58.63 -9.37 -11.33
C THR A 288 59.02 -10.20 -12.55
N ASP A 289 59.54 -11.40 -12.32
CA ASP A 289 59.96 -12.30 -13.41
C ASP A 289 58.80 -12.64 -14.36
N GLU A 290 57.56 -12.77 -13.83
CA GLU A 290 56.35 -12.94 -14.65
C GLU A 290 56.06 -11.72 -15.55
N GLN A 291 56.15 -10.51 -15.00
CA GLN A 291 55.93 -9.28 -15.77
C GLN A 291 56.99 -9.10 -16.86
N ARG A 292 58.25 -9.48 -16.56
CA ARG A 292 59.34 -9.44 -17.52
C ARG A 292 59.10 -10.41 -18.68
N ASN A 293 58.78 -11.67 -18.36
CA ASN A 293 58.49 -12.68 -19.37
C ASN A 293 57.30 -12.29 -20.26
N TYR A 294 56.23 -11.73 -19.68
CA TYR A 294 55.07 -11.27 -20.44
C TYR A 294 55.40 -10.10 -21.39
N LEU A 295 56.22 -9.15 -20.94
CA LEU A 295 56.70 -8.05 -21.80
C LEU A 295 57.62 -8.57 -22.91
N ASP A 296 58.47 -9.56 -22.62
CA ASP A 296 59.35 -10.18 -23.61
C ASP A 296 58.57 -10.96 -24.68
N GLU A 297 57.49 -11.66 -24.30
CA GLU A 297 56.58 -12.31 -25.26
C GLU A 297 55.85 -11.29 -26.15
N LEU A 298 55.34 -10.21 -25.56
CA LEU A 298 54.69 -9.12 -26.30
C LEU A 298 55.65 -8.42 -27.28
N LEU A 299 56.91 -8.24 -26.88
CA LEU A 299 57.94 -7.67 -27.74
C LEU A 299 58.36 -8.63 -28.86
N ALA A 300 58.46 -9.93 -28.56
CA ALA A 300 58.78 -10.97 -29.54
C ALA A 300 57.67 -11.12 -30.61
N ALA A 301 56.40 -10.89 -30.23
CA ALA A 301 55.27 -10.94 -31.15
C ALA A 301 55.29 -9.85 -32.23
N ASP A 302 55.97 -8.73 -32.01
CA ASP A 302 56.07 -7.61 -32.97
C ASP A 302 57.20 -7.83 -34.02
N GLY A 303 57.96 -8.92 -33.88
CA GLY A 303 58.94 -9.39 -34.86
C GLY A 303 60.41 -9.17 -34.48
N PRO A 304 61.36 -9.75 -35.23
CA PRO A 304 62.80 -9.73 -34.89
C PRO A 304 63.40 -8.31 -34.92
N ASN A 305 62.83 -7.40 -35.70
CA ASN A 305 63.30 -6.02 -35.86
C ASN A 305 62.73 -5.06 -34.82
N ALA A 306 61.86 -5.51 -33.91
CA ALA A 306 61.25 -4.67 -32.87
C ALA A 306 62.28 -4.04 -31.92
N ARG A 307 63.51 -4.57 -31.88
CA ARG A 307 64.64 -4.05 -31.10
C ARG A 307 65.52 -3.06 -31.88
N GLU A 308 65.26 -2.84 -33.16
CA GLU A 308 65.98 -1.84 -33.98
C GLU A 308 65.54 -0.42 -33.61
N ARG A 309 66.48 0.54 -33.70
CA ARG A 309 66.28 1.95 -33.30
C ARG A 309 64.99 2.56 -33.86
N ASP A 310 64.73 2.34 -35.14
CA ASP A 310 63.64 3.00 -35.87
C ASP A 310 62.27 2.35 -35.58
N GLN A 311 62.25 1.12 -35.05
CA GLN A 311 61.02 0.36 -34.78
C GLN A 311 60.69 0.24 -33.28
N PHE A 312 61.67 0.46 -32.40
CA PHE A 312 61.52 0.29 -30.96
C PHE A 312 60.41 1.16 -30.35
N GLU A 313 60.29 2.42 -30.76
CA GLU A 313 59.26 3.34 -30.25
C GLU A 313 57.86 2.89 -30.69
N ASN A 314 57.72 2.39 -31.92
CA ASN A 314 56.46 1.85 -32.43
C ASN A 314 56.06 0.56 -31.69
N ALA A 315 57.01 -0.34 -31.44
CA ALA A 315 56.78 -1.56 -30.66
C ALA A 315 56.35 -1.24 -29.22
N THR A 316 57.04 -0.30 -28.57
CA THR A 316 56.70 0.13 -27.21
C THR A 316 55.30 0.75 -27.13
N ASN A 317 54.91 1.56 -28.11
CA ASN A 317 53.56 2.16 -28.17
C ASN A 317 52.46 1.10 -28.34
N ARG A 318 52.71 0.05 -29.14
CA ARG A 318 51.77 -1.08 -29.29
C ARG A 318 51.62 -1.90 -28.01
N ILE A 319 52.73 -2.20 -27.34
CA ILE A 319 52.72 -2.90 -26.05
C ILE A 319 51.91 -2.09 -25.03
N ARG A 320 52.16 -0.77 -24.95
CA ARG A 320 51.42 0.13 -24.06
C ARG A 320 49.92 0.11 -24.35
N ARG A 321 49.52 0.14 -25.61
CA ARG A 321 48.12 0.04 -26.01
C ARG A 321 47.49 -1.28 -25.56
N THR A 322 48.17 -2.40 -25.81
CA THR A 322 47.69 -3.75 -25.44
C THR A 322 47.52 -3.89 -23.93
N LEU A 323 48.47 -3.40 -23.14
CA LEU A 323 48.39 -3.40 -21.67
C LEU A 323 47.24 -2.53 -21.18
N THR A 324 47.02 -1.38 -21.81
CA THR A 324 45.92 -0.47 -21.45
C THR A 324 44.57 -1.14 -21.74
N GLU A 325 44.40 -1.77 -22.90
CA GLU A 325 43.18 -2.50 -23.27
C GLU A 325 42.93 -3.72 -22.36
N ALA A 326 43.98 -4.46 -21.98
CA ALA A 326 43.85 -5.56 -21.03
C ALA A 326 43.42 -5.08 -19.64
N ARG A 327 44.00 -3.98 -19.16
CA ARG A 327 43.61 -3.36 -17.90
C ARG A 327 42.15 -2.90 -17.92
N THR A 328 41.72 -2.20 -18.97
CA THR A 328 40.34 -1.72 -19.09
C THR A 328 39.35 -2.89 -19.08
N ARG A 329 39.65 -3.99 -19.79
CA ARG A 329 38.81 -5.19 -19.74
C ARG A 329 38.71 -5.80 -18.34
N ALA A 330 39.82 -5.91 -17.62
CA ALA A 330 39.81 -6.43 -16.26
C ALA A 330 39.03 -5.53 -15.29
N GLU A 331 39.14 -4.20 -15.44
CA GLU A 331 38.35 -3.23 -14.67
C GLU A 331 36.84 -3.36 -14.97
N GLU A 332 36.46 -3.52 -16.24
CA GLU A 332 35.07 -3.76 -16.63
C GLU A 332 34.51 -5.09 -16.08
N GLU A 333 35.28 -6.17 -16.11
CA GLU A 333 34.89 -7.46 -15.53
C GLU A 333 34.71 -7.37 -14.01
N ALA A 334 35.60 -6.67 -13.31
CA ALA A 334 35.48 -6.43 -11.87
C ALA A 334 34.21 -5.64 -11.53
N GLU A 335 33.88 -4.59 -12.30
CA GLU A 335 32.65 -3.82 -12.10
C GLU A 335 31.39 -4.63 -12.38
N ARG A 336 31.40 -5.50 -13.40
CA ARG A 336 30.28 -6.43 -13.66
C ARG A 336 30.09 -7.41 -12.49
N ALA A 337 31.17 -8.03 -12.02
CA ALA A 337 31.10 -8.95 -10.88
C ALA A 337 30.59 -8.27 -9.61
N ARG A 338 30.99 -7.01 -9.37
CA ARG A 338 30.46 -6.18 -8.27
C ARG A 338 28.97 -5.94 -8.40
N ALA A 339 28.51 -5.54 -9.58
CA ALA A 339 27.09 -5.32 -9.85
C ALA A 339 26.26 -6.59 -9.65
N ASP A 340 26.78 -7.74 -10.09
CA ASP A 340 26.11 -9.04 -9.91
C ASP A 340 26.00 -9.43 -8.43
N LEU A 341 27.05 -9.23 -7.63
CA LEU A 341 27.00 -9.48 -6.18
C LEU A 341 25.95 -8.60 -5.49
N LEU A 342 25.95 -7.29 -5.79
CA LEU A 342 24.98 -6.36 -5.21
C LEU A 342 23.53 -6.73 -5.58
N ARG A 343 23.31 -7.17 -6.82
CA ARG A 343 22.02 -7.68 -7.27
C ARG A 343 21.61 -8.93 -6.49
N ILE A 344 22.50 -9.91 -6.32
CA ILE A 344 22.22 -11.13 -5.54
C ILE A 344 21.89 -10.79 -4.09
N PHE A 345 22.62 -9.87 -3.45
CA PHE A 345 22.35 -9.43 -2.07
C PHE A 345 20.99 -8.75 -1.95
N SER A 346 20.65 -7.87 -2.90
CA SER A 346 19.34 -7.22 -2.95
C SER A 346 18.21 -8.24 -3.15
N ASP A 347 18.38 -9.18 -4.08
CA ASP A 347 17.41 -10.26 -4.33
C ASP A 347 17.21 -11.13 -3.08
N TYR A 348 18.28 -11.45 -2.34
CA TYR A 348 18.19 -12.17 -1.07
C TYR A 348 17.43 -11.35 -0.01
N LEU A 349 17.81 -10.08 0.23
CA LEU A 349 17.15 -9.23 1.24
C LEU A 349 15.69 -8.92 0.89
N SER A 350 15.32 -8.93 -0.39
CA SER A 350 13.93 -8.78 -0.82
C SER A 350 13.04 -9.95 -0.38
N LYS A 351 13.60 -11.18 -0.39
CA LYS A 351 12.89 -12.40 0.02
C LYS A 351 12.98 -12.62 1.53
N TRP A 352 14.10 -12.24 2.14
CA TRP A 352 14.38 -12.42 3.56
C TRP A 352 14.93 -11.13 4.17
N PRO A 353 14.06 -10.18 4.55
CA PRO A 353 14.48 -8.89 5.09
C PRO A 353 15.27 -9.05 6.39
N ASN A 354 16.46 -8.44 6.46
CA ASN A 354 17.27 -8.40 7.67
C ASN A 354 17.81 -6.98 7.86
N ASN A 355 17.39 -6.31 8.94
CA ASN A 355 17.74 -4.92 9.21
C ASN A 355 19.23 -4.71 9.55
N ASN A 356 19.98 -5.78 9.80
CA ASN A 356 21.41 -5.72 10.13
C ASN A 356 22.32 -5.90 8.90
N LEU A 357 21.77 -6.13 7.71
CA LEU A 357 22.53 -6.37 6.49
C LEU A 357 22.12 -5.38 5.41
N ALA A 358 23.09 -4.65 4.88
CA ALA A 358 22.92 -3.81 3.71
C ALA A 358 23.41 -4.55 2.46
N PRO A 359 22.81 -4.33 1.27
CA PRO A 359 23.29 -4.87 0.01
C PRO A 359 24.53 -4.08 -0.45
N GLU A 360 25.64 -4.26 0.27
CA GLU A 360 26.92 -3.60 0.03
C GLU A 360 28.03 -4.64 -0.13
N LEU A 361 29.11 -4.29 -0.83
CA LEU A 361 30.21 -5.24 -1.08
C LEU A 361 30.94 -5.64 0.21
N GLU A 362 31.00 -4.74 1.19
CA GLU A 362 31.66 -4.95 2.48
C GLU A 362 30.95 -6.02 3.31
N ALA A 363 29.65 -6.24 3.09
CA ALA A 363 28.84 -7.27 3.75
C ALA A 363 29.00 -8.67 3.13
N TYR A 364 29.85 -8.85 2.10
CA TYR A 364 30.08 -10.16 1.48
C TYR A 364 30.43 -11.28 2.48
N PRO A 365 31.33 -11.08 3.47
CA PRO A 365 31.62 -12.10 4.46
C PRO A 365 30.39 -12.53 5.26
N ASP A 366 29.49 -11.60 5.58
CA ASP A 366 28.28 -11.89 6.36
C ASP A 366 27.28 -12.74 5.56
N PHE A 367 27.10 -12.45 4.27
CA PHE A 367 26.27 -13.28 3.38
C PHE A 367 26.86 -14.68 3.21
N LEU A 368 28.18 -14.80 3.11
CA LEU A 368 28.86 -16.09 3.04
C LEU A 368 28.69 -16.90 4.34
N ASP A 369 28.75 -16.22 5.48
CA ASP A 369 28.58 -16.83 6.80
C ASP A 369 27.14 -17.34 7.02
N ILE A 370 26.14 -16.65 6.45
CA ILE A 370 24.76 -17.15 6.39
C ILE A 370 24.68 -18.44 5.58
N LEU A 371 25.33 -18.50 4.40
CA LEU A 371 25.34 -19.70 3.57
C LEU A 371 25.97 -20.88 4.33
N HIS A 372 27.13 -20.67 4.94
CA HIS A 372 27.79 -21.70 5.73
C HIS A 372 26.93 -22.17 6.91
N ARG A 373 26.22 -21.28 7.61
CA ARG A 373 25.28 -21.66 8.68
C ARG A 373 24.10 -22.48 8.17
N LEU A 374 23.57 -22.15 6.98
CA LEU A 374 22.50 -22.90 6.35
C LEU A 374 22.97 -24.30 5.96
N ASP A 375 24.17 -24.44 5.38
CA ASP A 375 24.73 -25.73 4.97
C ASP A 375 25.15 -26.61 6.16
N ALA A 376 25.71 -26.02 7.23
CA ALA A 376 26.28 -26.78 8.34
C ALA A 376 25.25 -27.34 9.32
N HIS A 377 24.24 -26.55 9.70
CA HIS A 377 23.32 -26.89 10.80
C HIS A 377 21.87 -26.47 10.58
N GLY A 378 21.62 -25.52 9.67
CA GLY A 378 20.36 -24.77 9.67
C GLY A 378 19.15 -25.49 9.13
N VAL A 379 19.28 -26.44 8.21
CA VAL A 379 18.10 -27.02 7.53
C VAL A 379 17.50 -28.17 8.36
N GLU A 380 18.33 -29.10 8.83
CA GLU A 380 17.83 -30.35 9.42
C GLU A 380 17.35 -30.18 10.85
N GLU A 381 18.06 -29.39 11.66
CA GLU A 381 17.62 -29.06 13.01
C GLU A 381 16.33 -28.23 12.98
N ARG A 382 16.21 -27.27 12.03
CA ARG A 382 14.98 -26.49 11.86
C ARG A 382 13.81 -27.30 11.32
N ARG A 383 14.05 -28.24 10.40
CA ARG A 383 13.01 -29.17 9.92
C ARG A 383 12.47 -30.03 11.05
N ARG A 384 13.34 -30.56 11.90
CA ARG A 384 12.95 -31.34 13.08
C ARG A 384 12.17 -30.50 14.10
N ALA A 385 12.66 -29.30 14.41
CA ALA A 385 11.99 -28.37 15.32
C ALA A 385 10.61 -27.96 14.79
N TRP A 386 10.52 -27.67 13.49
CA TRP A 386 9.25 -27.39 12.80
C TRP A 386 8.28 -28.56 12.92
N ALA A 387 8.74 -29.78 12.65
CA ALA A 387 7.90 -30.98 12.72
C ALA A 387 7.33 -31.18 14.14
N ALA A 388 8.16 -31.03 15.17
CA ALA A 388 7.73 -31.14 16.56
C ALA A 388 6.71 -30.06 16.96
N GLN A 389 6.98 -28.79 16.60
CA GLN A 389 6.08 -27.66 16.90
C GLN A 389 4.73 -27.80 16.21
N ILE A 390 4.72 -28.20 14.93
CA ILE A 390 3.47 -28.38 14.18
C ILE A 390 2.61 -29.49 14.79
N MET A 391 3.20 -30.62 15.18
CA MET A 391 2.43 -31.70 15.81
C MET A 391 1.79 -31.24 17.11
N GLN A 392 2.54 -30.51 17.94
CA GLN A 392 2.02 -29.96 19.19
C GLN A 392 0.87 -28.98 18.94
N TRP A 393 1.07 -27.96 18.10
CA TRP A 393 0.07 -26.92 17.86
C TRP A 393 -1.19 -27.46 17.20
N ILE A 394 -1.07 -28.36 16.21
CA ILE A 394 -2.24 -28.97 15.59
C ILE A 394 -3.01 -29.80 16.64
N GLY A 395 -2.32 -30.57 17.48
CA GLY A 395 -2.95 -31.36 18.53
C GLY A 395 -3.77 -30.50 19.49
N GLU A 396 -3.16 -29.45 20.06
CA GLU A 396 -3.79 -28.56 21.03
C GLU A 396 -5.01 -27.84 20.44
N HIS A 397 -4.88 -27.24 19.26
CA HIS A 397 -5.94 -26.42 18.67
C HIS A 397 -7.11 -27.25 18.11
N ILE A 398 -6.84 -28.41 17.49
CA ILE A 398 -7.92 -29.27 16.97
C ILE A 398 -8.72 -29.87 18.11
N TYR A 399 -8.06 -30.26 19.21
CA TYR A 399 -8.75 -30.77 20.39
C TYR A 399 -9.63 -29.69 21.04
N ALA A 400 -9.12 -28.46 21.16
CA ALA A 400 -9.90 -27.32 21.63
C ALA A 400 -11.15 -27.10 20.77
N MET A 401 -11.03 -27.12 19.45
CA MET A 401 -12.17 -26.95 18.55
C MET A 401 -13.23 -28.04 18.72
N ILE A 402 -12.84 -29.31 18.84
CA ILE A 402 -13.78 -30.43 19.10
C ILE A 402 -14.52 -30.21 20.43
N ARG A 403 -13.82 -29.74 21.47
CA ARG A 403 -14.42 -29.44 22.76
C ARG A 403 -15.46 -28.31 22.67
N GLU A 404 -15.13 -27.22 21.98
CA GLU A 404 -16.05 -26.09 21.80
C GLU A 404 -17.34 -26.47 21.06
N PHE A 405 -17.26 -27.37 20.07
CA PHE A 405 -18.46 -27.93 19.41
C PHE A 405 -19.39 -28.62 20.39
N GLN A 406 -18.84 -29.43 21.30
CA GLN A 406 -19.63 -30.14 22.30
C GLN A 406 -20.25 -29.16 23.29
N ILE A 407 -19.47 -28.21 23.82
CA ILE A 407 -19.96 -27.19 24.76
C ILE A 407 -21.10 -26.38 24.14
N ALA A 408 -20.95 -25.94 22.88
CA ALA A 408 -21.99 -25.17 22.20
C ALA A 408 -23.26 -25.98 21.95
N SER A 409 -23.14 -27.29 21.72
CA SER A 409 -24.28 -28.21 21.56
C SER A 409 -25.02 -28.38 22.89
N ASP A 410 -24.28 -28.68 23.95
CA ASP A 410 -24.83 -28.90 25.29
C ASP A 410 -25.52 -27.61 25.81
N ALA A 411 -24.95 -26.44 25.51
CA ALA A 411 -25.54 -25.14 25.87
C ALA A 411 -26.91 -24.87 25.22
N ILE A 412 -27.16 -25.39 24.01
CA ILE A 412 -28.48 -25.27 23.36
C ILE A 412 -29.52 -26.09 24.12
N GLU A 413 -29.16 -27.30 24.54
CA GLU A 413 -30.04 -28.17 25.33
C GLU A 413 -30.28 -27.60 26.74
N GLU A 414 -29.23 -27.09 27.40
CA GLU A 414 -29.32 -26.51 28.74
C GLU A 414 -30.28 -25.31 28.77
N ARG A 415 -30.20 -24.41 27.78
CA ARG A 415 -31.08 -23.23 27.65
C ARG A 415 -32.55 -23.54 27.45
N LEU A 416 -32.91 -24.77 27.02
CA LEU A 416 -34.31 -25.19 26.94
C LEU A 416 -34.88 -25.59 28.31
N THR A 417 -34.04 -25.97 29.27
CA THR A 417 -34.46 -26.49 30.58
C THR A 417 -35.36 -25.51 31.36
N PRO A 418 -35.01 -24.21 31.48
CA PRO A 418 -35.88 -23.25 32.17
C PRO A 418 -37.23 -23.04 31.47
N ILE A 419 -37.26 -23.13 30.14
CA ILE A 419 -38.48 -22.99 29.34
C ILE A 419 -39.38 -24.20 29.56
N GLN A 420 -38.81 -25.41 29.53
CA GLN A 420 -39.54 -26.63 29.77
C GLN A 420 -40.16 -26.65 31.17
N THR A 421 -39.44 -26.13 32.17
CA THR A 421 -39.95 -25.99 33.54
C THR A 421 -41.24 -25.16 33.59
N VAL A 422 -41.33 -24.08 32.81
CA VAL A 422 -42.54 -23.25 32.74
C VAL A 422 -43.65 -23.96 31.95
N LEU A 423 -43.31 -24.56 30.80
CA LEU A 423 -44.27 -25.28 29.95
C LEU A 423 -44.91 -26.48 30.68
N ASP A 424 -44.17 -27.15 31.57
CA ASP A 424 -44.69 -28.24 32.38
C ASP A 424 -45.79 -27.80 33.37
N THR A 425 -45.91 -26.50 33.65
CA THR A 425 -46.96 -25.94 34.53
C THR A 425 -48.22 -25.48 33.79
N LEU A 426 -48.16 -25.43 32.45
CA LEU A 426 -49.23 -24.88 31.63
C LEU A 426 -50.07 -26.02 31.02
N PRO A 427 -51.41 -25.97 31.13
CA PRO A 427 -52.27 -26.90 30.43
C PRO A 427 -52.27 -26.57 28.93
N PHE A 428 -52.02 -27.58 28.12
CA PHE A 428 -52.06 -27.54 26.66
C PHE A 428 -53.11 -28.54 26.16
N SER A 429 -53.89 -28.17 25.13
CA SER A 429 -54.97 -29.00 24.58
C SER A 429 -56.18 -29.19 25.51
N ILE A 430 -57.30 -29.65 24.96
CA ILE A 430 -58.58 -29.87 25.66
C ILE A 430 -58.41 -30.91 26.78
N ARG A 431 -57.43 -31.82 26.65
CA ARG A 431 -57.14 -32.88 27.61
C ARG A 431 -56.22 -32.44 28.76
N ALA A 432 -55.82 -31.17 28.82
CA ALA A 432 -54.87 -30.63 29.79
C ALA A 432 -53.51 -31.39 29.80
N ASN A 433 -53.08 -31.79 28.60
CA ASN A 433 -51.74 -32.33 28.37
C ASN A 433 -50.68 -31.23 28.52
N ARG A 434 -49.40 -31.57 28.44
CA ARG A 434 -48.29 -30.60 28.52
C ARG A 434 -47.53 -30.56 27.22
N LEU A 435 -46.92 -29.40 26.92
CA LEU A 435 -46.06 -29.24 25.76
C LEU A 435 -44.59 -29.45 26.17
N ARG A 436 -43.89 -30.32 25.47
CA ARG A 436 -42.46 -30.56 25.66
C ARG A 436 -41.67 -30.19 24.41
N ILE A 437 -40.75 -29.25 24.53
CA ILE A 437 -39.86 -28.85 23.43
C ILE A 437 -38.54 -29.62 23.58
N ARG A 438 -38.10 -30.28 22.50
CA ARG A 438 -36.81 -30.98 22.46
C ARG A 438 -35.94 -30.41 21.34
N ALA A 439 -34.65 -30.24 21.63
CA ALA A 439 -33.63 -30.09 20.61
C ALA A 439 -33.05 -31.48 20.33
N ASN A 440 -33.19 -31.98 19.09
CA ASN A 440 -32.57 -33.24 18.69
C ASN A 440 -31.34 -32.92 17.83
N TYR A 441 -30.18 -33.49 18.20
CA TYR A 441 -28.98 -33.41 17.36
C TYR A 441 -29.18 -34.22 16.08
N ALA A 442 -29.34 -33.52 14.96
CA ALA A 442 -29.63 -34.08 13.64
C ALA A 442 -28.92 -33.27 12.54
N PRO A 443 -27.58 -33.26 12.52
CA PRO A 443 -26.83 -32.50 11.52
C PRO A 443 -26.90 -33.13 10.13
N ALA A 444 -26.58 -32.34 9.11
CA ALA A 444 -26.33 -32.84 7.76
C ALA A 444 -25.15 -33.84 7.76
N SER A 445 -25.17 -34.81 6.84
CA SER A 445 -24.19 -35.92 6.76
C SER A 445 -22.73 -35.48 6.65
N GLU A 446 -22.47 -34.26 6.20
CA GLU A 446 -21.12 -33.67 6.09
C GLU A 446 -20.50 -33.33 7.46
N VAL A 447 -21.31 -32.93 8.45
CA VAL A 447 -20.82 -32.48 9.76
C VAL A 447 -20.24 -33.65 10.58
N PRO A 448 -20.91 -34.81 10.75
CA PRO A 448 -20.30 -35.95 11.45
C PRO A 448 -19.04 -36.46 10.75
N ARG A 449 -19.00 -36.39 9.41
CA ARG A 449 -17.82 -36.76 8.63
C ARG A 449 -16.65 -35.83 8.93
N PHE A 450 -16.88 -34.53 8.95
CA PHE A 450 -15.90 -33.52 9.29
C PHE A 450 -15.38 -33.68 10.73
N GLN A 451 -16.29 -33.81 11.71
CA GLN A 451 -15.91 -34.05 13.11
C GLN A 451 -15.10 -35.34 13.29
N LYS A 452 -15.44 -36.42 12.56
CA LYS A 452 -14.65 -37.65 12.55
C LYS A 452 -13.23 -37.42 12.00
N GLN A 453 -13.08 -36.63 10.94
CA GLN A 453 -11.76 -36.30 10.38
C GLN A 453 -10.91 -35.48 11.37
N LEU A 454 -11.51 -34.54 12.09
CA LEU A 454 -10.83 -33.78 13.14
C LEU A 454 -10.39 -34.68 14.29
N ARG A 455 -11.25 -35.62 14.71
CA ARG A 455 -10.92 -36.58 15.77
C ARG A 455 -9.74 -37.47 15.38
N VAL A 456 -9.77 -38.04 14.17
CA VAL A 456 -8.65 -38.84 13.64
C VAL A 456 -7.37 -38.00 13.56
N LEU A 457 -7.46 -36.72 13.16
CA LEU A 457 -6.30 -35.84 13.16
C LEU A 457 -5.73 -35.63 14.57
N ALA A 458 -6.58 -35.37 15.57
CA ALA A 458 -6.16 -35.20 16.97
C ALA A 458 -5.56 -36.49 17.57
N GLU A 459 -6.16 -37.65 17.27
CA GLU A 459 -5.63 -38.96 17.68
C GLU A 459 -4.24 -39.22 17.06
N ASN A 460 -4.03 -38.87 15.79
CA ASN A 460 -2.72 -39.02 15.15
C ASN A 460 -1.63 -38.11 15.74
N MET A 461 -1.99 -36.97 16.35
CA MET A 461 -1.03 -36.07 17.01
C MET A 461 -0.64 -36.56 18.41
N THR A 462 -1.49 -37.37 19.03
CA THR A 462 -1.26 -37.93 20.37
C THR A 462 -0.67 -39.34 20.30
N ALA A 463 -0.70 -39.97 19.13
CA ALA A 463 0.04 -41.20 18.86
C ALA A 463 1.55 -40.97 19.04
N THR A 464 2.20 -41.86 19.79
CA THR A 464 3.61 -41.75 20.15
C THR A 464 4.51 -41.71 18.90
N THR A 465 5.11 -40.55 18.63
CA THR A 465 6.06 -40.34 17.52
C THR A 465 7.52 -40.59 17.92
N GLU A 466 7.77 -40.99 19.17
CA GLU A 466 9.11 -41.23 19.74
C GLU A 466 9.88 -42.37 19.06
N THR A 467 9.21 -43.24 18.29
CA THR A 467 9.84 -44.35 17.56
C THR A 467 10.22 -44.02 16.11
N LEU A 468 9.92 -42.81 15.63
CA LEU A 468 10.24 -42.39 14.26
C LEU A 468 11.65 -41.82 14.19
N ASP A 469 12.37 -42.13 13.12
CA ASP A 469 13.57 -41.38 12.76
C ASP A 469 13.22 -39.96 12.29
N ASP A 470 14.22 -39.09 12.14
CA ASP A 470 13.99 -37.66 11.89
C ASP A 470 13.31 -37.39 10.57
N GLU A 471 13.68 -38.14 9.54
CA GLU A 471 13.14 -37.99 8.19
C GLU A 471 11.69 -38.49 8.13
N ALA A 472 11.39 -39.61 8.80
CA ALA A 472 10.04 -40.11 8.94
C ALA A 472 9.16 -39.18 9.82
N LEU A 473 9.73 -38.56 10.86
CA LEU A 473 9.02 -37.60 11.70
C LEU A 473 8.62 -36.36 10.88
N VAL A 474 9.54 -35.81 10.09
CA VAL A 474 9.27 -34.65 9.22
C VAL A 474 8.24 -35.01 8.14
N THR A 475 8.39 -36.16 7.48
CA THR A 475 7.45 -36.62 6.45
C THR A 475 6.06 -36.85 7.03
N PHE A 476 5.98 -37.41 8.25
CA PHE A 476 4.71 -37.56 8.96
C PHE A 476 4.12 -36.19 9.31
N ALA A 477 4.91 -35.25 9.84
CA ALA A 477 4.45 -33.89 10.14
C ALA A 477 3.92 -33.16 8.90
N GLU A 478 4.60 -33.26 7.76
CA GLU A 478 4.15 -32.70 6.47
C GLU A 478 2.81 -33.30 6.03
N ALA A 479 2.68 -34.62 6.10
CA ALA A 479 1.44 -35.30 5.76
C ALA A 479 0.28 -34.87 6.67
N GLN A 480 0.54 -34.72 7.97
CA GLN A 480 -0.49 -34.23 8.90
C GLN A 480 -0.80 -32.74 8.70
N PHE A 481 0.20 -31.91 8.44
CA PHE A 481 0.01 -30.49 8.13
C PHE A 481 -0.82 -30.30 6.86
N ALA A 482 -0.58 -31.12 5.83
CA ALA A 482 -1.39 -31.11 4.61
C ALA A 482 -2.85 -31.50 4.89
N ARG A 483 -3.09 -32.53 5.72
CA ARG A 483 -4.45 -32.93 6.14
C ARG A 483 -5.13 -31.83 6.94
N ALA A 484 -4.44 -31.26 7.93
CA ALA A 484 -4.93 -30.14 8.74
C ALA A 484 -5.26 -28.94 7.87
N THR A 485 -4.39 -28.59 6.92
CA THR A 485 -4.60 -27.49 5.97
C THR A 485 -5.82 -27.75 5.08
N HIS A 486 -6.02 -28.98 4.61
CA HIS A 486 -7.19 -29.33 3.80
C HIS A 486 -8.51 -29.26 4.60
N LEU A 487 -8.50 -29.68 5.87
CA LEU A 487 -9.67 -29.55 6.76
C LEU A 487 -9.94 -28.08 7.11
N LEU A 488 -8.90 -27.34 7.48
CA LEU A 488 -8.99 -25.92 7.76
C LEU A 488 -9.40 -25.13 6.52
N ALA A 489 -9.05 -25.53 5.30
CA ALA A 489 -9.50 -24.87 4.08
C ALA A 489 -11.02 -24.96 3.85
N GLN A 490 -11.70 -25.96 4.43
CA GLN A 490 -13.16 -26.09 4.37
C GLN A 490 -13.86 -25.12 5.34
N VAL A 491 -13.18 -24.78 6.44
CA VAL A 491 -13.70 -23.94 7.54
C VAL A 491 -13.18 -22.50 7.48
N ARG A 492 -12.04 -22.30 6.83
CA ARG A 492 -11.41 -21.01 6.67
C ARG A 492 -12.30 -20.13 5.81
N GLU A 493 -12.47 -18.91 6.28
CA GLU A 493 -13.23 -17.92 5.56
C GLU A 493 -12.60 -17.69 4.18
N LYS A 494 -13.32 -18.06 3.12
CA LYS A 494 -12.85 -17.87 1.73
C LYS A 494 -13.12 -16.43 1.29
N THR A 495 -14.33 -15.95 1.56
CA THR A 495 -14.71 -14.56 1.29
C THR A 495 -15.41 -13.96 2.53
N PRO A 496 -15.19 -12.69 2.87
CA PRO A 496 -15.80 -12.09 4.07
C PRO A 496 -17.28 -11.77 3.84
N ALA A 497 -17.74 -11.90 2.59
CA ALA A 497 -19.03 -11.41 2.09
C ALA A 497 -20.12 -12.49 2.06
N GLY A 498 -20.00 -13.53 2.90
CA GLY A 498 -21.06 -14.50 3.19
C GLY A 498 -21.42 -15.51 2.10
N ALA A 499 -21.35 -15.17 0.81
CA ALA A 499 -21.86 -16.03 -0.27
C ALA A 499 -21.12 -17.38 -0.40
N ASP A 500 -19.82 -17.42 -0.11
CA ASP A 500 -18.96 -18.62 -0.24
C ASP A 500 -18.67 -19.31 1.12
N ASN A 501 -19.26 -18.82 2.21
CA ASN A 501 -19.08 -19.39 3.55
C ASN A 501 -20.18 -20.37 3.94
N ARG A 502 -21.14 -20.68 3.06
CA ARG A 502 -22.26 -21.59 3.37
C ARG A 502 -21.80 -22.94 3.91
N VAL A 503 -20.74 -23.51 3.34
CA VAL A 503 -20.13 -24.76 3.80
C VAL A 503 -19.51 -24.59 5.19
N ARG A 504 -18.80 -23.48 5.43
CA ARG A 504 -18.27 -23.15 6.76
C ARG A 504 -19.40 -23.04 7.78
N ASP A 505 -20.45 -22.28 7.48
CA ASP A 505 -21.56 -22.06 8.39
C ASP A 505 -22.30 -23.38 8.66
N GLN A 506 -22.50 -24.21 7.64
CA GLN A 506 -23.08 -25.55 7.81
C GLN A 506 -22.20 -26.46 8.69
N LEU A 507 -20.87 -26.35 8.63
CA LEU A 507 -19.94 -27.14 9.44
C LEU A 507 -19.75 -26.60 10.86
N LEU A 508 -19.77 -25.27 11.04
CA LEU A 508 -19.46 -24.60 12.31
C LEU A 508 -20.69 -24.17 13.12
N ASP A 509 -21.80 -23.78 12.47
CA ASP A 509 -22.98 -23.24 13.16
C ASP A 509 -23.80 -24.38 13.77
N VAL A 510 -23.51 -24.66 15.05
CA VAL A 510 -24.14 -25.72 15.85
C VAL A 510 -25.66 -25.57 15.93
N ARG A 511 -26.21 -24.36 15.73
CA ARG A 511 -27.67 -24.13 15.70
C ARG A 511 -28.33 -24.86 14.53
N THR A 512 -27.63 -24.98 13.40
CA THR A 512 -28.12 -25.71 12.22
C THR A 512 -28.00 -27.22 12.36
N HIS A 513 -27.29 -27.70 13.39
CA HIS A 513 -27.10 -29.12 13.67
C HIS A 513 -28.23 -29.70 14.53
N HIS A 514 -29.13 -28.85 15.03
CA HIS A 514 -30.25 -29.24 15.87
C HIS A 514 -31.58 -29.04 15.14
N ILE A 515 -32.49 -29.99 15.32
CA ILE A 515 -33.88 -29.89 14.88
C ILE A 515 -34.75 -29.82 16.13
N PHE A 516 -35.53 -28.75 16.23
CA PHE A 516 -36.48 -28.56 17.32
C PHE A 516 -37.81 -29.24 17.00
N SER A 517 -38.32 -30.01 17.95
CA SER A 517 -39.63 -30.67 17.87
C SER A 517 -40.43 -30.37 19.13
N ALA A 518 -41.75 -30.31 19.02
CA ALA A 518 -42.64 -30.18 20.16
C ALA A 518 -43.52 -31.44 20.31
N ASP A 519 -43.56 -32.02 21.50
CA ASP A 519 -44.39 -33.17 21.83
C ASP A 519 -45.51 -32.76 22.79
N GLU A 520 -46.74 -33.21 22.53
CA GLU A 520 -47.81 -33.24 23.51
C GLU A 520 -47.65 -34.48 24.37
N VAL A 521 -47.51 -34.30 25.68
CA VAL A 521 -47.33 -35.37 26.66
C VAL A 521 -48.49 -35.41 27.65
N ASP A 522 -48.97 -36.61 27.98
CA ASP A 522 -50.01 -36.83 28.99
C ASP A 522 -49.46 -36.63 30.43
N ALA A 523 -50.34 -36.77 31.43
CA ALA A 523 -49.98 -36.62 32.84
C ALA A 523 -49.00 -37.71 33.32
N GLU A 524 -49.00 -38.87 32.66
CA GLU A 524 -48.10 -40.00 32.88
C GLU A 524 -46.75 -39.84 32.13
N GLY A 525 -46.61 -38.84 31.26
CA GLY A 525 -45.39 -38.51 30.52
C GLY A 525 -45.25 -39.22 29.17
N ASN A 526 -46.27 -39.92 28.67
CA ASN A 526 -46.27 -40.56 27.36
C ASN A 526 -46.54 -39.53 26.27
N VAL A 527 -45.85 -39.67 25.14
CA VAL A 527 -46.06 -38.80 23.96
C VAL A 527 -47.38 -39.18 23.29
N VAL A 528 -48.34 -38.27 23.33
CA VAL A 528 -49.66 -38.43 22.71
C VAL A 528 -49.62 -37.99 21.25
N MET A 529 -48.98 -36.86 20.98
CA MET A 529 -48.79 -36.32 19.63
C MET A 529 -47.41 -35.66 19.51
N ASN A 530 -46.84 -35.72 18.32
CA ASN A 530 -45.60 -35.03 17.99
C ASN A 530 -45.88 -33.99 16.88
N TYR A 531 -45.37 -32.77 17.08
CA TYR A 531 -45.48 -31.65 16.17
C TYR A 531 -44.10 -31.36 15.54
N ASN A 532 -43.83 -32.03 14.43
CA ASN A 532 -42.65 -31.79 13.59
C ASN A 532 -42.91 -30.80 12.44
N ASN A 533 -44.17 -30.58 12.06
CA ASN A 533 -44.53 -29.65 10.98
C ASN A 533 -45.96 -29.09 11.20
N ILE A 534 -46.13 -27.77 11.09
CA ILE A 534 -47.40 -27.06 11.40
C ILE A 534 -48.44 -27.22 10.25
N ALA A 535 -48.03 -27.76 9.11
CA ALA A 535 -48.90 -27.92 7.94
C ALA A 535 -49.95 -29.04 8.14
N GLY A 536 -51.22 -28.67 8.32
CA GLY A 536 -52.37 -29.57 8.10
C GLY A 536 -53.38 -29.77 9.24
N LYS A 537 -53.44 -28.91 10.27
CA LYS A 537 -54.38 -29.08 11.41
C LYS A 537 -55.43 -27.96 11.54
N SER A 538 -56.46 -28.20 12.36
CA SER A 538 -57.59 -27.30 12.63
C SER A 538 -57.12 -25.90 13.04
N GLY A 539 -57.82 -24.86 12.57
CA GLY A 539 -57.39 -23.46 12.73
C GLY A 539 -57.18 -23.03 14.18
N GLY A 540 -57.95 -23.56 15.13
CA GLY A 540 -57.85 -23.22 16.56
C GLY A 540 -56.66 -23.88 17.27
N GLU A 541 -56.48 -25.20 17.14
CA GLU A 541 -55.34 -25.93 17.73
C GLU A 541 -53.99 -25.43 17.20
N SER A 542 -53.96 -25.03 15.93
CA SER A 542 -52.76 -24.46 15.31
C SER A 542 -52.41 -23.10 15.93
N GLN A 543 -53.40 -22.28 16.29
CA GLN A 543 -53.17 -20.99 16.96
C GLN A 543 -52.69 -21.16 18.42
N GLU A 544 -53.23 -22.14 19.15
CA GLU A 544 -52.74 -22.49 20.51
C GLU A 544 -51.27 -22.89 20.48
N LEU A 545 -50.92 -23.82 19.59
CA LEU A 545 -49.55 -24.29 19.43
C LEU A 545 -48.60 -23.16 19.02
N ILE A 546 -49.01 -22.30 18.07
CA ILE A 546 -48.21 -21.15 17.64
C ILE A 546 -47.98 -20.19 18.81
N ALA A 547 -49.00 -19.91 19.63
CA ALA A 547 -48.85 -19.00 20.79
C ALA A 547 -47.83 -19.55 21.80
N PHE A 548 -47.94 -20.83 22.18
CA PHE A 548 -47.02 -21.47 23.11
C PHE A 548 -45.60 -21.57 22.57
N ILE A 549 -45.43 -22.01 21.32
CA ILE A 549 -44.10 -22.10 20.68
C ILE A 549 -43.48 -20.71 20.52
N THR A 550 -44.24 -19.70 20.12
CA THR A 550 -43.72 -18.34 19.95
C THR A 550 -43.30 -17.74 21.27
N GLY A 551 -44.10 -17.90 22.33
CA GLY A 551 -43.74 -17.47 23.68
C GLY A 551 -42.49 -18.20 24.20
N ALA A 552 -42.39 -19.52 23.98
CA ALA A 552 -41.21 -20.30 24.34
C ALA A 552 -39.95 -19.87 23.55
N ALA A 553 -40.07 -19.62 22.25
CA ALA A 553 -38.98 -19.16 21.39
C ALA A 553 -38.50 -17.76 21.79
N LEU A 554 -39.43 -16.84 22.07
CA LEU A 554 -39.10 -15.52 22.59
C LEU A 554 -38.41 -15.63 23.96
N ARG A 555 -38.85 -16.56 24.81
CA ARG A 555 -38.20 -16.79 26.10
C ARG A 555 -36.80 -17.35 25.94
N TYR A 556 -36.58 -18.23 24.97
CA TYR A 556 -35.26 -18.74 24.62
C TYR A 556 -34.31 -17.61 24.17
N GLN A 557 -34.80 -16.66 23.37
CA GLN A 557 -33.97 -15.59 22.81
C GLN A 557 -33.77 -14.41 23.78
N LEU A 558 -34.79 -14.02 24.53
CA LEU A 558 -34.80 -12.84 25.41
C LEU A 558 -34.61 -13.17 26.90
N GLY A 559 -34.60 -14.46 27.23
CA GLY A 559 -34.27 -14.96 28.55
C GLY A 559 -32.77 -14.95 28.81
N ASP A 560 -32.42 -14.71 30.06
CA ASP A 560 -31.08 -14.90 30.61
C ASP A 560 -31.20 -16.07 31.61
N ASP A 561 -30.26 -17.00 31.61
CA ASP A 561 -30.30 -18.23 32.43
C ASP A 561 -30.40 -17.89 33.93
N ASN A 562 -29.94 -16.70 34.32
CA ASN A 562 -29.96 -16.21 35.69
C ASN A 562 -31.19 -15.37 36.07
N ARG A 563 -32.16 -15.14 35.16
CA ARG A 563 -33.34 -14.30 35.44
C ARG A 563 -34.64 -15.08 35.27
N ALA A 564 -35.49 -15.00 36.31
CA ALA A 564 -36.83 -15.57 36.30
C ALA A 564 -37.77 -14.93 35.26
N ARG A 565 -37.45 -13.74 34.73
CA ARG A 565 -38.24 -13.00 33.72
C ARG A 565 -37.34 -12.51 32.57
N PRO A 566 -37.86 -12.41 31.33
CA PRO A 566 -37.10 -11.91 30.19
C PRO A 566 -36.73 -10.42 30.40
N VAL A 567 -35.63 -9.99 29.78
CA VAL A 567 -35.17 -8.59 29.87
C VAL A 567 -36.14 -7.63 29.17
N PHE A 568 -36.75 -8.10 28.07
CA PHE A 568 -37.86 -7.46 27.37
C PHE A 568 -39.09 -8.33 27.48
N ALA A 569 -40.12 -7.84 28.18
CA ALA A 569 -41.36 -8.55 28.45
C ALA A 569 -42.58 -8.12 27.59
N PRO A 570 -42.73 -6.86 27.15
CA PRO A 570 -43.90 -6.47 26.35
C PRO A 570 -43.97 -7.19 24.99
N VAL A 571 -45.12 -7.78 24.68
CA VAL A 571 -45.39 -8.44 23.38
C VAL A 571 -46.72 -7.94 22.84
N ILE A 572 -46.72 -7.34 21.65
CA ILE A 572 -47.94 -6.89 20.97
C ILE A 572 -48.44 -8.03 20.07
N LEU A 573 -49.71 -8.37 20.24
CA LEU A 573 -50.39 -9.43 19.52
C LEU A 573 -51.58 -8.82 18.78
N ASP A 574 -51.38 -8.49 17.51
CA ASP A 574 -52.44 -8.02 16.63
C ASP A 574 -53.20 -9.22 16.07
N GLU A 575 -54.53 -9.12 15.99
CA GLU A 575 -55.42 -10.17 15.49
C GLU A 575 -55.26 -11.56 16.17
N ALA A 576 -54.75 -11.59 17.41
CA ALA A 576 -54.54 -12.85 18.10
C ALA A 576 -55.87 -13.47 18.54
N PHE A 577 -55.93 -14.80 18.43
CA PHE A 577 -57.06 -15.63 18.87
C PHE A 577 -58.40 -15.43 18.11
N ILE A 578 -58.40 -14.72 16.97
CA ILE A 578 -59.62 -14.46 16.15
C ILE A 578 -60.28 -15.74 15.60
N LYS A 579 -59.52 -16.83 15.42
CA LYS A 579 -60.02 -18.09 14.81
C LYS A 579 -60.00 -19.27 15.77
N ALA A 580 -59.74 -19.04 17.06
CA ALA A 580 -59.71 -20.05 18.09
C ALA A 580 -61.04 -20.08 18.86
N ASP A 581 -61.42 -21.26 19.36
CA ASP A 581 -62.56 -21.35 20.27
C ASP A 581 -62.24 -20.65 21.61
N SER A 582 -63.27 -20.28 22.38
CA SER A 582 -63.10 -19.51 23.62
C SER A 582 -62.17 -20.17 24.64
N MET A 583 -62.18 -21.51 24.73
CA MET A 583 -61.33 -22.28 25.64
C MET A 583 -59.85 -22.30 25.20
N THR A 584 -59.61 -22.34 23.90
CA THR A 584 -58.27 -22.32 23.30
C THR A 584 -57.64 -20.93 23.38
N SER A 585 -58.43 -19.89 23.14
CA SER A 585 -58.04 -18.50 23.34
C SER A 585 -57.68 -18.21 24.81
N HIS A 586 -58.44 -18.78 25.75
CA HIS A 586 -58.18 -18.67 27.18
C HIS A 586 -56.82 -19.27 27.57
N ARG A 587 -56.54 -20.53 27.18
CA ARG A 587 -55.25 -21.19 27.49
C ARG A 587 -54.07 -20.50 26.83
N GLY A 588 -54.24 -20.07 25.58
CA GLY A 588 -53.21 -19.34 24.85
C GLY A 588 -52.88 -17.98 25.47
N ALA A 589 -53.88 -17.24 25.97
CA ALA A 589 -53.67 -15.96 26.65
C ALA A 589 -52.99 -16.14 28.03
N GLU A 590 -53.38 -17.17 28.80
CA GLU A 590 -52.82 -17.46 30.12
C GLU A 590 -51.32 -17.83 30.06
N ALA A 591 -50.88 -18.43 28.96
CA ALA A 591 -49.49 -18.87 28.78
C ALA A 591 -48.48 -17.71 28.80
N TRP A 592 -48.82 -16.55 28.23
CA TRP A 592 -47.89 -15.43 28.04
C TRP A 592 -47.38 -14.82 29.36
N PRO A 593 -48.25 -14.46 30.33
CA PRO A 593 -47.80 -14.02 31.66
C PRO A 593 -46.94 -15.06 32.39
N ARG A 594 -47.29 -16.35 32.29
CA ARG A 594 -46.52 -17.43 32.93
C ARG A 594 -45.13 -17.62 32.31
N LEU A 595 -45.00 -17.41 31.01
CA LEU A 595 -43.72 -17.35 30.30
C LEU A 595 -42.91 -16.08 30.62
N GLY A 596 -43.49 -15.14 31.37
CA GLY A 596 -42.86 -13.92 31.85
C GLY A 596 -43.05 -12.71 30.95
N PHE A 597 -43.96 -12.79 29.97
CA PHE A 597 -44.26 -11.69 29.05
C PHE A 597 -45.47 -10.87 29.49
N GLN A 598 -45.55 -9.64 28.98
CA GLN A 598 -46.66 -8.71 29.16
C GLN A 598 -47.39 -8.58 27.82
N PRO A 599 -48.45 -9.38 27.58
CA PRO A 599 -49.18 -9.34 26.32
C PRO A 599 -50.03 -8.07 26.20
N ILE A 600 -49.98 -7.42 25.03
CA ILE A 600 -50.86 -6.33 24.62
C ILE A 600 -51.63 -6.85 23.40
N VAL A 601 -52.91 -7.19 23.59
CA VAL A 601 -53.72 -7.83 22.54
C VAL A 601 -54.70 -6.85 21.93
N VAL A 602 -54.78 -6.84 20.60
CA VAL A 602 -55.85 -6.18 19.86
C VAL A 602 -56.79 -7.27 19.36
N ALA A 603 -58.02 -7.28 19.86
CA ALA A 603 -59.03 -8.28 19.53
C ALA A 603 -60.33 -7.62 19.05
N PRO A 604 -61.02 -8.20 18.05
CA PRO A 604 -62.36 -7.77 17.68
C PRO A 604 -63.38 -8.17 18.76
N GLU A 605 -64.52 -7.50 18.76
CA GLU A 605 -65.60 -7.66 19.76
C GLU A 605 -66.00 -9.13 20.00
N GLY A 606 -66.10 -9.94 18.94
CA GLY A 606 -66.48 -11.35 19.03
C GLY A 606 -65.50 -12.28 19.79
N SER A 607 -64.28 -11.82 20.08
CA SER A 607 -63.27 -12.58 20.85
C SER A 607 -63.06 -12.04 22.28
N PHE A 608 -63.80 -10.99 22.66
CA PHE A 608 -63.64 -10.27 23.93
C PHE A 608 -63.86 -11.16 25.16
N ASN A 609 -64.98 -11.90 25.21
CA ASN A 609 -65.38 -12.68 26.38
C ASN A 609 -64.38 -13.78 26.79
N ALA A 610 -63.58 -14.29 25.84
CA ALA A 610 -62.58 -15.32 26.12
C ALA A 610 -61.28 -14.77 26.69
N LEU A 611 -60.96 -13.52 26.39
CA LEU A 611 -59.69 -12.86 26.73
C LEU A 611 -59.81 -11.97 27.97
N GLU A 612 -60.95 -11.31 28.16
CA GLU A 612 -61.22 -10.36 29.26
C GLU A 612 -60.71 -10.80 30.65
N PRO A 613 -60.86 -12.07 31.09
CA PRO A 613 -60.42 -12.49 32.42
C PRO A 613 -58.90 -12.45 32.66
N HIS A 614 -58.09 -12.39 31.60
CA HIS A 614 -56.63 -12.49 31.67
C HIS A 614 -55.90 -11.14 31.57
N PHE A 615 -56.62 -10.05 31.35
CA PHE A 615 -56.02 -8.72 31.17
C PHE A 615 -56.50 -7.74 32.24
N ASP A 616 -55.56 -7.09 32.91
CA ASP A 616 -55.86 -6.10 33.96
C ASP A 616 -56.54 -4.84 33.38
N GLN A 617 -56.12 -4.43 32.17
CA GLN A 617 -56.58 -3.23 31.48
C GLN A 617 -57.26 -3.56 30.16
N LEU A 618 -58.42 -2.96 29.92
CA LEU A 618 -59.22 -3.12 28.71
C LEU A 618 -59.56 -1.73 28.17
N VAL A 619 -59.28 -1.54 26.88
CA VAL A 619 -59.48 -0.28 26.18
C VAL A 619 -60.44 -0.54 25.02
N ALA A 620 -61.58 0.13 25.03
CA ALA A 620 -62.55 0.07 23.93
C ALA A 620 -62.27 1.21 22.96
N VAL A 621 -62.16 0.85 21.67
CA VAL A 621 -62.04 1.81 20.57
C VAL A 621 -63.33 1.74 19.77
N THR A 622 -64.16 2.77 19.87
CA THR A 622 -65.42 2.86 19.13
C THR A 622 -65.31 3.88 18.01
N LYS A 623 -65.96 3.58 16.89
CA LYS A 623 -66.05 4.48 15.74
C LYS A 623 -67.51 4.85 15.52
N ASP A 624 -67.81 6.14 15.53
CA ASP A 624 -69.17 6.62 15.30
C ASP A 624 -69.55 6.55 13.81
N PRO A 625 -70.85 6.68 13.46
CA PRO A 625 -71.31 6.68 12.07
C PRO A 625 -70.79 7.87 11.24
N GLU A 626 -70.32 8.93 11.89
CA GLU A 626 -69.77 10.15 11.27
C GLU A 626 -68.27 10.00 10.96
N GLY A 627 -67.63 8.93 11.46
CA GLY A 627 -66.25 8.55 11.19
C GLY A 627 -65.24 8.93 12.28
N HIS A 628 -65.67 9.53 13.40
CA HIS A 628 -64.81 9.84 14.52
C HIS A 628 -64.53 8.59 15.37
N SER A 629 -63.28 8.46 15.81
CA SER A 629 -62.86 7.38 16.70
C SER A 629 -62.70 7.91 18.12
N SER A 630 -63.25 7.22 19.10
CA SER A 630 -63.11 7.53 20.51
C SER A 630 -62.49 6.36 21.26
N ILE A 631 -61.68 6.66 22.27
CA ILE A 631 -60.98 5.66 23.08
C ILE A 631 -61.37 5.89 24.53
N HIS A 632 -61.86 4.84 25.20
CA HIS A 632 -62.13 4.89 26.64
C HIS A 632 -61.70 3.58 27.31
N MET A 633 -61.35 3.68 28.59
CA MET A 633 -61.08 2.49 29.41
C MET A 633 -62.40 1.94 29.93
N LEU A 634 -62.60 0.63 29.80
CA LEU A 634 -63.81 -0.05 30.28
C LEU A 634 -63.78 -0.14 31.82
N THR A 635 -64.82 0.40 32.46
CA THR A 635 -65.05 0.29 33.90
C THR A 635 -65.58 -1.10 34.26
N ASP A 636 -65.46 -1.52 35.53
CA ASP A 636 -65.93 -2.84 35.99
C ASP A 636 -67.44 -3.08 35.75
N ALA A 637 -68.23 -2.01 35.74
CA ALA A 637 -69.66 -2.06 35.43
C ALA A 637 -69.91 -2.32 33.93
N GLU A 638 -69.13 -1.69 33.04
CA GLU A 638 -69.20 -1.89 31.59
C GLU A 638 -68.67 -3.28 31.18
N ARG A 639 -67.67 -3.80 31.90
CA ARG A 639 -67.20 -5.19 31.74
C ARG A 639 -68.32 -6.20 32.00
N ALA A 640 -69.19 -5.96 32.98
CA ALA A 640 -70.33 -6.81 33.28
C ALA A 640 -71.42 -6.74 32.19
N HIS A 641 -71.64 -5.56 31.62
CA HIS A 641 -72.65 -5.34 30.57
C HIS A 641 -72.27 -6.04 29.25
N VAL A 642 -70.99 -5.96 28.85
CA VAL A 642 -70.48 -6.64 27.65
C VAL A 642 -70.50 -8.18 27.81
N ARG A 643 -70.39 -8.71 29.03
CA ARG A 643 -70.53 -10.16 29.31
C ARG A 643 -71.95 -10.69 29.07
N GLU A 644 -72.97 -9.85 29.17
CA GLU A 644 -74.39 -10.25 29.02
C GLU A 644 -74.90 -10.18 27.58
N GLY A 645 -74.13 -9.60 26.65
CA GLY A 645 -74.38 -9.68 25.20
C GLY A 645 -75.57 -8.85 24.71
N GLU A 646 -75.76 -7.65 25.24
CA GLU A 646 -76.62 -6.60 24.65
C GLU A 646 -75.82 -5.55 23.89
#